data_AF-A0A8H4X0L3-F1
#
_entry.id   AF-A0A8H4X0L3-F1
#
_cell.length_a   1.000
_cell.length_b   1.000
_cell.length_c   1.000
_cell.angle_alpha   90.00
_cell.angle_beta   90.00
_cell.angle_gamma   90.00
#
_symmetry.space_group_name_H-M   'P 1'
#
loop_
_entity.id
_entity.type
_entity.pdbx_description
1 polymer ?
#
loop_
_entity_poly.entity_id
_entity_poly.type
_entity_poly.pdbx_seq_one_letter_code
_entity_poly.pdbx_strand_id
1 'polypeptide(L)'
;MATRRLATWSHNLQYADLPEDVIRAATRSFYNWIGCTIAGSQHEAAKIAHQTLSPFFGPPTASLLGHQGASRLDAQHAALINGIASHVHDYDDTHLDTIIHPTGPVASALLAVAEWRGGISGKQFTTALVAGIEAECKAGLAVWPEHYDVGWHITSTVGSIGATVAVSKILGLSPTKTTHAIGLAATQVTGLREMFGSHCKSFHVGRAAQSGLLAAVMAEGGYTSSEGALEAKRGWAAVVGTNKPDMLQNLDRWLGTENEDGLAGQSTGRWEILRNSFKPFPCGIVIHPVIDACIQLHTALTREGYSPAQIESVTAQVHPLVLELTGKKTPKDGLEAKFSVYHSGACGLLLGRATPSEYEDNVVLDPDVIAIRDRITANIDASIAADSAKVSVVLQSREVFTSHVEHAVGSRVNPLSDAKLQEKFFNGCRSVSIRDAEAVNLTVLHHSSIYNASIAVWDPYSSSIQRVISIPGISHSGLDASDKRLSGIVIDPTNNVLSGVVQAAGYFLSAGNDVSGDNFVVKVDLNTFATKKINLTATTKGQYGAFIDIDNGPSGDLYVDGAYPSSILHIDCEDRVSPFYVREPTTPPRPFGFAGVVRVGDSLIASDNTNHQLVRFNIHKGNHSPVVIPQTNYHNFSGGSALNLPHRYGGKVLLMAEDVIDKNTAGVSVFSSKDDWKTAKFLGFIESIDRKLEPASVAVSQASAHELGDRIYSSVLFYDNKINPSMAGNRTDFALRDITDSVDSLLKANGLDM
;
A
#
# COMPACT_ATOMS: atom_id res chain seq x y z
N MET A 1 40.31 -1.14 1.98
CA MET A 1 39.78 -0.02 2.79
C MET A 1 38.27 -0.13 2.81
N ALA A 2 37.69 -0.40 3.98
CA ALA A 2 36.28 -0.71 4.16
C ALA A 2 35.38 0.45 3.70
N THR A 3 35.73 1.69 4.06
CA THR A 3 34.98 2.89 3.64
C THR A 3 34.86 2.97 2.11
N ARG A 4 35.98 2.85 1.40
CA ARG A 4 35.99 2.92 -0.08
C ARG A 4 35.30 1.70 -0.72
N ARG A 5 35.46 0.49 -0.16
CA ARG A 5 34.77 -0.71 -0.67
C ARG A 5 33.25 -0.56 -0.61
N LEU A 6 32.72 -0.11 0.53
CA LEU A 6 31.29 0.15 0.69
C LEU A 6 30.79 1.23 -0.28
N ALA A 7 31.56 2.31 -0.46
CA ALA A 7 31.24 3.36 -1.42
C ALA A 7 31.21 2.86 -2.87
N THR A 8 32.20 2.07 -3.29
CA THR A 8 32.26 1.49 -4.63
C THR A 8 31.17 0.45 -4.85
N TRP A 9 30.94 -0.44 -3.88
CA TRP A 9 29.91 -1.47 -3.96
C TRP A 9 28.51 -0.85 -4.12
N SER A 10 28.16 0.10 -3.25
CA SER A 10 26.86 0.77 -3.31
C SER A 10 26.69 1.54 -4.62
N HIS A 11 27.72 2.26 -5.09
CA HIS A 11 27.69 2.94 -6.39
C HIS A 11 27.42 1.98 -7.55
N ASN A 12 28.04 0.79 -7.56
CA ASN A 12 27.93 -0.17 -8.64
C ASN A 12 26.66 -1.03 -8.60
N LEU A 13 26.05 -1.24 -7.43
CA LEU A 13 24.90 -2.13 -7.27
C LEU A 13 23.70 -1.73 -8.16
N GLN A 14 23.23 -2.60 -9.03
CA GLN A 14 22.07 -2.35 -9.88
C GLN A 14 20.85 -3.11 -9.40
N TYR A 15 19.65 -2.67 -9.82
CA TYR A 15 18.42 -3.40 -9.54
C TYR A 15 18.47 -4.86 -10.05
N ALA A 16 19.13 -5.08 -11.19
CA ALA A 16 19.27 -6.42 -11.77
C ALA A 16 20.20 -7.35 -10.97
N ASP A 17 21.00 -6.81 -10.05
CA ASP A 17 21.84 -7.61 -9.14
C ASP A 17 21.05 -8.10 -7.91
N LEU A 18 19.81 -7.62 -7.72
CA LEU A 18 18.98 -7.98 -6.56
C LEU A 18 18.19 -9.27 -6.85
N PRO A 19 18.37 -10.33 -6.06
CA PRO A 19 17.49 -11.49 -6.08
C PRO A 19 16.03 -11.12 -5.80
N GLU A 20 15.09 -11.95 -6.27
CA GLU A 20 13.65 -11.70 -6.10
C GLU A 20 13.23 -11.63 -4.62
N ASP A 21 13.80 -12.50 -3.78
CA ASP A 21 13.52 -12.51 -2.34
C ASP A 21 14.07 -11.27 -1.62
N VAL A 22 15.19 -10.71 -2.09
CA VAL A 22 15.76 -9.43 -1.64
C VAL A 22 14.84 -8.26 -2.02
N ILE A 23 14.34 -8.24 -3.26
CA ILE A 23 13.35 -7.25 -3.70
C ILE A 23 12.09 -7.35 -2.85
N ARG A 24 11.58 -8.56 -2.62
CA ARG A 24 10.40 -8.80 -1.77
C ARG A 24 10.65 -8.35 -0.32
N ALA A 25 11.82 -8.63 0.24
CA ALA A 25 12.19 -8.19 1.58
C ALA A 25 12.28 -6.66 1.68
N ALA A 26 12.81 -5.99 0.65
CA ALA A 26 12.84 -4.54 0.57
C ALA A 26 11.43 -3.92 0.50
N THR A 27 10.55 -4.47 -0.32
CA THR A 27 9.14 -4.04 -0.39
C THR A 27 8.45 -4.21 0.96
N ARG A 28 8.60 -5.37 1.61
CA ARG A 28 8.04 -5.62 2.94
C ARG A 28 8.60 -4.68 4.01
N SER A 29 9.90 -4.39 3.92
CA SER A 29 10.58 -3.45 4.83
C SER A 29 10.01 -2.04 4.69
N PHE A 30 9.92 -1.53 3.47
CA PHE A 30 9.35 -0.22 3.20
C PHE A 30 7.86 -0.15 3.60
N TYR A 31 7.08 -1.17 3.26
CA TYR A 31 5.66 -1.26 3.62
C TYR A 31 5.45 -1.24 5.14
N ASN A 32 6.22 -2.05 5.89
CA ASN A 32 6.21 -2.07 7.34
C ASN A 32 6.56 -0.68 7.92
N TRP A 33 7.60 -0.04 7.38
CA TRP A 33 8.03 1.29 7.82
C TRP A 33 6.96 2.35 7.58
N ILE A 34 6.28 2.38 6.43
CA ILE A 34 5.18 3.31 6.18
C ILE A 34 4.09 3.11 7.24
N GLY A 35 3.66 1.86 7.46
CA GLY A 35 2.61 1.55 8.43
C GLY A 35 2.96 2.01 9.85
N CYS A 36 4.20 1.75 10.29
CA CYS A 36 4.69 2.20 11.60
C CYS A 36 4.78 3.73 11.69
N THR A 37 5.24 4.39 10.63
CA THR A 37 5.36 5.85 10.57
C THR A 37 3.99 6.53 10.63
N ILE A 38 3.01 6.02 9.88
CA ILE A 38 1.63 6.52 9.92
C ILE A 38 1.04 6.33 11.33
N ALA A 39 1.14 5.13 11.91
CA ALA A 39 0.64 4.85 13.25
C ALA A 39 1.31 5.70 14.35
N GLY A 40 2.59 6.03 14.17
CA GLY A 40 3.35 6.86 15.11
C GLY A 40 3.24 8.37 14.88
N SER A 41 2.66 8.80 13.76
CA SER A 41 2.65 10.22 13.34
C SER A 41 1.93 11.14 14.32
N GLN A 42 0.91 10.64 15.01
CA GLN A 42 0.12 11.39 15.98
C GLN A 42 0.58 11.20 17.44
N HIS A 43 1.65 10.43 17.66
CA HIS A 43 2.23 10.26 18.99
C HIS A 43 2.84 11.57 19.50
N GLU A 44 2.79 11.79 20.81
CA GLU A 44 3.27 13.01 21.47
C GLU A 44 4.71 13.36 21.08
N ALA A 45 5.65 12.42 21.16
CA ALA A 45 7.04 12.60 20.69
C ALA A 45 7.17 13.22 19.29
N ALA A 46 6.40 12.74 18.30
CA ALA A 46 6.43 13.25 16.93
C ALA A 46 5.82 14.66 16.85
N LYS A 47 4.71 14.89 17.57
CA LYS A 47 4.05 16.20 17.67
C LYS A 47 4.94 17.26 18.33
N ILE A 48 5.60 16.91 19.44
CA ILE A 48 6.55 17.79 20.13
C ILE A 48 7.69 18.16 19.19
N ALA A 49 8.31 17.17 18.53
CA ALA A 49 9.39 17.42 17.57
C ALA A 49 8.94 18.35 16.43
N HIS A 50 7.77 18.08 15.85
CA HIS A 50 7.20 18.94 14.82
C HIS A 50 6.96 20.37 15.30
N GLN A 51 6.22 20.54 16.39
CA GLN A 51 5.82 21.86 16.89
C GLN A 51 7.03 22.70 17.32
N THR A 52 7.97 22.09 18.05
CA THR A 52 9.14 22.80 18.58
C THR A 52 10.17 23.16 17.51
N LEU A 53 10.27 22.36 16.44
CA LEU A 53 11.18 22.63 15.33
C LEU A 53 10.54 23.48 14.22
N SER A 54 9.23 23.70 14.25
CA SER A 54 8.52 24.47 13.22
C SER A 54 9.10 25.85 12.88
N PRO A 55 9.72 26.62 13.82
CA PRO A 55 10.38 27.88 13.47
C PRO A 55 11.62 27.73 12.57
N PHE A 56 12.15 26.51 12.41
CA PHE A 56 13.35 26.21 11.65
C PHE A 56 13.07 25.46 10.34
N PHE A 57 11.80 25.21 10.01
CA PHE A 57 11.43 24.50 8.78
C PHE A 57 11.75 25.34 7.54
N GLY A 58 12.26 24.65 6.52
CA GLY A 58 12.48 25.20 5.19
C GLY A 58 11.29 24.97 4.26
N PRO A 59 11.49 25.12 2.93
CA PRO A 59 10.45 24.88 1.93
C PRO A 59 9.87 23.45 1.97
N PRO A 60 8.55 23.27 1.71
CA PRO A 60 7.87 21.98 1.82
C PRO A 60 8.16 21.05 0.63
N THR A 61 9.25 20.28 0.70
CA THR A 61 9.75 19.42 -0.40
C THR A 61 9.50 17.93 -0.19
N ALA A 62 9.17 17.50 1.02
CA ALA A 62 9.03 16.10 1.41
C ALA A 62 7.81 15.91 2.30
N SER A 63 7.15 14.76 2.19
CA SER A 63 5.91 14.43 2.87
C SER A 63 6.12 14.06 4.33
N LEU A 64 5.22 14.56 5.17
CA LEU A 64 5.08 14.14 6.55
C LEU A 64 3.95 13.13 6.64
N LEU A 65 4.28 11.85 6.83
CA LEU A 65 3.31 10.76 6.72
C LEU A 65 2.31 10.79 7.89
N GLY A 66 1.10 10.26 7.65
CA GLY A 66 0.05 10.14 8.68
C GLY A 66 -0.63 11.45 9.09
N HIS A 67 -0.49 12.51 8.29
CA HIS A 67 -1.15 13.79 8.49
C HIS A 67 -2.23 14.03 7.43
N GLN A 68 -3.38 14.58 7.83
CA GLN A 68 -4.43 14.96 6.89
C GLN A 68 -3.97 16.13 6.00
N GLY A 69 -4.36 16.12 4.71
CA GLY A 69 -4.17 17.26 3.81
C GLY A 69 -2.79 17.43 3.18
N ALA A 70 -2.12 16.35 2.77
CA ALA A 70 -0.82 16.37 2.06
C ALA A 70 0.24 17.26 2.75
N SER A 71 0.40 17.09 4.07
CA SER A 71 1.37 17.84 4.86
C SER A 71 2.81 17.57 4.39
N ARG A 72 3.58 18.64 4.19
CA ARG A 72 4.96 18.60 3.69
C ARG A 72 5.88 19.55 4.45
N LEU A 73 7.13 19.15 4.62
CA LEU A 73 8.23 19.89 5.26
C LEU A 73 9.47 19.87 4.37
N ASP A 74 10.53 20.58 4.74
CA ASP A 74 11.83 20.36 4.10
C ASP A 74 12.35 18.95 4.37
N ALA A 75 13.19 18.44 3.46
CA ALA A 75 13.66 17.07 3.50
C ALA A 75 14.41 16.69 4.80
N GLN A 76 15.13 17.63 5.44
CA GLN A 76 15.87 17.36 6.68
C GLN A 76 14.93 17.14 7.86
N HIS A 77 13.89 17.97 7.98
CA HIS A 77 12.91 17.83 9.07
C HIS A 77 11.90 16.72 8.79
N ALA A 78 11.51 16.48 7.54
CA ALA A 78 10.70 15.32 7.17
C ALA A 78 11.40 14.00 7.52
N ALA A 79 12.70 13.86 7.20
CA ALA A 79 13.48 12.67 7.55
C ALA A 79 13.57 12.47 9.08
N LEU A 80 13.80 13.54 9.83
CA LEU A 80 13.84 13.50 11.30
C LEU A 80 12.50 13.05 11.89
N ILE A 81 11.40 13.70 11.52
CA ILE A 81 10.09 13.48 12.14
C ILE A 81 9.49 12.14 11.70
N ASN A 82 9.60 11.76 10.42
CA ASN A 82 9.17 10.43 9.97
C ASN A 82 10.01 9.33 10.65
N GLY A 83 11.32 9.56 10.85
CA GLY A 83 12.16 8.60 11.59
C GLY A 83 11.73 8.46 13.06
N ILE A 84 11.41 9.55 13.74
CA ILE A 84 10.83 9.52 15.10
C ILE A 84 9.52 8.73 15.10
N ALA A 85 8.59 9.09 14.21
CA ALA A 85 7.28 8.46 14.13
C ALA A 85 7.38 6.95 13.83
N SER A 86 8.29 6.54 12.95
CA SER A 86 8.50 5.13 12.58
C SER A 86 8.90 4.25 13.76
N HIS A 87 9.61 4.81 14.76
CA HIS A 87 10.19 4.05 15.87
C HIS A 87 9.47 4.28 17.20
N VAL A 88 8.54 5.24 17.30
CA VAL A 88 7.93 5.63 18.58
C VAL A 88 7.17 4.51 19.29
N HIS A 89 6.62 3.60 18.50
CA HIS A 89 5.90 2.43 19.02
C HIS A 89 6.78 1.22 19.26
N ASP A 90 8.08 1.27 18.98
CA ASP A 90 8.95 0.08 19.01
C ASP A 90 8.41 -1.07 18.15
N TYR A 91 7.64 -0.73 17.11
CA TYR A 91 6.86 -1.66 16.30
C TYR A 91 7.48 -1.92 14.93
N ASP A 92 8.52 -1.18 14.59
CA ASP A 92 9.31 -1.32 13.38
C ASP A 92 10.11 -2.64 13.36
N ASP A 93 10.82 -2.85 12.27
CA ASP A 93 11.55 -4.08 12.02
C ASP A 93 12.81 -4.21 12.87
N THR A 94 13.40 -5.40 12.90
CA THR A 94 14.60 -5.68 13.69
C THR A 94 15.50 -6.69 12.97
N HIS A 95 16.75 -6.31 12.75
CA HIS A 95 17.80 -7.21 12.30
C HIS A 95 18.23 -8.12 13.46
N LEU A 96 17.82 -9.38 13.42
CA LEU A 96 17.87 -10.27 14.59
C LEU A 96 19.28 -10.62 15.08
N ASP A 97 20.31 -10.51 14.23
CA ASP A 97 21.69 -10.82 14.65
C ASP A 97 22.33 -9.69 15.49
N THR A 98 21.81 -8.45 15.42
CA THR A 98 22.40 -7.26 16.07
C THR A 98 21.40 -6.35 16.78
N ILE A 99 20.09 -6.63 16.68
CA ILE A 99 19.00 -5.81 17.23
C ILE A 99 18.93 -4.39 16.63
N ILE A 100 19.51 -4.20 15.44
CA ILE A 100 19.38 -2.94 14.67
C ILE A 100 17.93 -2.82 14.17
N HIS A 101 17.40 -1.60 14.14
CA HIS A 101 16.14 -1.27 13.44
C HIS A 101 16.48 -0.60 12.10
N PRO A 102 16.69 -1.38 11.02
CA PRO A 102 17.40 -0.86 9.85
C PRO A 102 16.54 0.06 8.98
N THR A 103 15.26 -0.26 8.79
CA THR A 103 14.48 0.49 7.79
C THR A 103 14.14 1.90 8.24
N GLY A 104 13.99 2.13 9.55
CA GLY A 104 13.66 3.43 10.15
C GLY A 104 14.56 4.56 9.66
N PRO A 105 15.88 4.52 9.94
CA PRO A 105 16.83 5.55 9.49
C PRO A 105 16.90 5.68 7.97
N VAL A 106 17.01 4.55 7.26
CA VAL A 106 17.26 4.51 5.82
C VAL A 106 16.06 5.02 5.02
N ALA A 107 14.87 4.47 5.25
CA ALA A 107 13.67 4.84 4.50
C ALA A 107 13.25 6.30 4.75
N SER A 108 13.39 6.79 5.98
CA SER A 108 13.05 8.17 6.33
C SER A 108 13.92 9.19 5.59
N ALA A 109 15.22 8.94 5.49
CA ALA A 109 16.13 9.79 4.72
C ALA A 109 15.90 9.65 3.21
N LEU A 110 15.73 8.41 2.75
CA LEU A 110 15.61 8.07 1.34
C LEU A 110 14.33 8.65 0.71
N LEU A 111 13.17 8.49 1.36
CA LEU A 111 11.90 9.05 0.89
C LEU A 111 11.96 10.57 0.82
N ALA A 112 12.49 11.22 1.85
CA ALA A 112 12.58 12.68 1.88
C ALA A 112 13.42 13.26 0.74
N VAL A 113 14.55 12.61 0.39
CA VAL A 113 15.38 13.04 -0.75
C VAL A 113 14.75 12.66 -2.09
N ALA A 114 14.13 11.48 -2.18
CA ALA A 114 13.47 11.06 -3.42
C ALA A 114 12.35 12.02 -3.82
N GLU A 115 11.53 12.46 -2.86
CA GLU A 115 10.48 13.46 -3.11
C GLU A 115 11.05 14.85 -3.40
N TRP A 116 12.09 15.26 -2.67
CA TRP A 116 12.74 16.55 -2.91
C TRP A 116 13.35 16.63 -4.33
N ARG A 117 13.96 15.55 -4.80
CA ARG A 117 14.57 15.49 -6.14
C ARG A 117 13.56 15.30 -7.26
N GLY A 118 12.52 14.52 -7.02
CA GLY A 118 11.56 14.10 -8.04
C GLY A 118 12.17 13.12 -9.06
N GLY A 119 11.31 12.46 -9.85
CA GLY A 119 11.75 11.60 -10.96
C GLY A 119 12.48 10.31 -10.57
N ILE A 120 12.42 9.89 -9.30
CA ILE A 120 13.01 8.63 -8.84
C ILE A 120 12.02 7.48 -9.09
N SER A 121 12.45 6.48 -9.87
CA SER A 121 11.65 5.26 -10.11
C SER A 121 11.65 4.32 -8.89
N GLY A 122 10.63 3.47 -8.79
CA GLY A 122 10.57 2.42 -7.77
C GLY A 122 11.80 1.50 -7.76
N LYS A 123 12.36 1.15 -8.94
CA LYS A 123 13.58 0.34 -9.03
C LYS A 123 14.81 1.06 -8.44
N GLN A 124 14.96 2.36 -8.71
CA GLN A 124 16.05 3.16 -8.12
C GLN A 124 15.88 3.27 -6.61
N PHE A 125 14.66 3.52 -6.14
CA PHE A 125 14.33 3.60 -4.72
C PHE A 125 14.64 2.28 -4.01
N THR A 126 14.13 1.15 -4.50
CA THR A 126 14.35 -0.18 -3.93
C THR A 126 15.84 -0.54 -3.88
N THR A 127 16.60 -0.24 -4.94
CA THR A 127 18.05 -0.51 -4.97
C THR A 127 18.81 0.30 -3.91
N ALA A 128 18.45 1.56 -3.73
CA ALA A 128 19.06 2.41 -2.72
C ALA A 128 18.67 2.02 -1.29
N LEU A 129 17.40 1.61 -1.08
CA LEU A 129 16.93 1.11 0.20
C LEU A 129 17.71 -0.13 0.62
N VAL A 130 17.87 -1.11 -0.28
CA VAL A 130 18.68 -2.30 -0.03
C VAL A 130 20.13 -1.92 0.29
N ALA A 131 20.75 -1.05 -0.52
CA ALA A 131 22.14 -0.64 -0.29
C ALA A 131 22.35 0.00 1.10
N GLY A 132 21.40 0.82 1.58
CA GLY A 132 21.47 1.43 2.90
C GLY A 132 21.30 0.42 4.05
N ILE A 133 20.31 -0.47 3.94
CA ILE A 133 20.05 -1.50 4.95
C ILE A 133 21.23 -2.47 5.06
N GLU A 134 21.81 -2.89 3.94
CA GLU A 134 23.02 -3.73 3.94
C GLU A 134 24.20 -3.01 4.60
N ALA A 135 24.40 -1.72 4.29
CA ALA A 135 25.51 -0.95 4.80
C ALA A 135 25.49 -0.83 6.34
N GLU A 136 24.35 -0.47 6.92
CA GLU A 136 24.25 -0.32 8.37
C GLU A 136 24.24 -1.67 9.10
N CYS A 137 23.61 -2.71 8.54
CA CYS A 137 23.60 -4.03 9.15
C CYS A 137 25.02 -4.62 9.19
N LYS A 138 25.78 -4.51 8.09
CA LYS A 138 27.17 -5.01 8.03
C LYS A 138 28.13 -4.15 8.84
N ALA A 139 27.94 -2.84 8.90
CA ALA A 139 28.69 -1.97 9.80
C ALA A 139 28.43 -2.34 11.27
N GLY A 140 27.17 -2.65 11.62
CA GLY A 140 26.79 -3.06 12.96
C GLY A 140 27.33 -4.42 13.36
N LEU A 141 27.26 -5.41 12.46
CA LEU A 141 27.86 -6.73 12.65
C LEU A 141 29.38 -6.65 12.89
N ALA A 142 30.06 -5.63 12.36
CA ALA A 142 31.49 -5.43 12.58
C ALA A 142 31.87 -4.94 13.99
N VAL A 143 30.91 -4.37 14.73
CA VAL A 143 31.13 -3.83 16.09
C VAL A 143 30.31 -4.56 17.17
N TRP A 144 29.52 -5.55 16.78
CA TRP A 144 28.68 -6.37 17.65
C TRP A 144 29.47 -7.52 18.31
N PRO A 145 29.15 -7.90 19.56
CA PRO A 145 28.15 -7.32 20.47
C PRO A 145 28.67 -6.16 21.33
N GLU A 146 29.99 -5.99 21.45
CA GLU A 146 30.56 -5.21 22.55
C GLU A 146 30.24 -3.70 22.46
N HIS A 147 30.01 -3.18 21.25
CA HIS A 147 29.49 -1.83 21.04
C HIS A 147 28.14 -1.61 21.71
N TYR A 148 27.24 -2.59 21.63
CA TYR A 148 25.93 -2.52 22.28
C TYR A 148 26.06 -2.69 23.80
N ASP A 149 26.90 -3.62 24.24
CA ASP A 149 27.11 -3.95 25.65
C ASP A 149 27.67 -2.76 26.46
N VAL A 150 28.55 -1.95 25.86
CA VAL A 150 29.09 -0.75 26.53
C VAL A 150 28.08 0.39 26.65
N GLY A 151 26.93 0.31 25.95
CA GLY A 151 25.83 1.25 26.13
C GLY A 151 25.41 2.04 24.88
N TRP A 152 25.95 1.76 23.69
CA TRP A 152 25.50 2.43 22.47
C TRP A 152 24.17 1.88 21.97
N HIS A 153 23.29 2.77 21.51
CA HIS A 153 22.13 2.39 20.72
C HIS A 153 22.55 2.18 19.27
N ILE A 154 22.91 0.93 18.95
CA ILE A 154 23.51 0.54 17.66
C ILE A 154 22.71 1.01 16.43
N THR A 155 21.37 0.99 16.50
CA THR A 155 20.48 1.49 15.45
C THR A 155 20.85 2.88 14.94
N SER A 156 21.23 3.79 15.84
CA SER A 156 21.52 5.18 15.46
C SER A 156 22.97 5.38 15.06
N THR A 157 23.90 4.67 15.72
CA THR A 157 25.34 4.78 15.43
C THR A 157 25.69 4.24 14.04
N VAL A 158 24.95 3.23 13.56
CA VAL A 158 25.08 2.70 12.19
C VAL A 158 24.04 3.28 11.22
N GLY A 159 22.89 3.73 11.73
CA GLY A 159 21.79 4.22 10.91
C GLY A 159 22.13 5.44 10.06
N SER A 160 23.02 6.31 10.56
CA SER A 160 23.52 7.44 9.76
C SER A 160 24.34 6.97 8.56
N ILE A 161 25.12 5.88 8.72
CA ILE A 161 25.91 5.28 7.63
C ILE A 161 24.97 4.67 6.59
N GLY A 162 23.96 3.90 7.00
CA GLY A 162 22.97 3.31 6.10
C GLY A 162 22.19 4.36 5.32
N ALA A 163 21.65 5.36 6.02
CA ALA A 163 20.94 6.48 5.40
C ALA A 163 21.81 7.24 4.39
N THR A 164 23.08 7.50 4.71
CA THR A 164 24.02 8.12 3.78
C THR A 164 24.28 7.29 2.53
N VAL A 165 24.46 5.97 2.68
CA VAL A 165 24.69 5.08 1.52
C VAL A 165 23.48 5.09 0.60
N ALA A 166 22.27 4.96 1.14
CA ALA A 166 21.03 5.01 0.36
C ALA A 166 20.84 6.37 -0.35
N VAL A 167 21.04 7.48 0.36
CA VAL A 167 20.90 8.82 -0.23
C VAL A 167 21.98 9.07 -1.29
N SER A 168 23.22 8.66 -1.04
CA SER A 168 24.31 8.77 -2.02
C SER A 168 24.01 7.98 -3.30
N LYS A 169 23.33 6.84 -3.17
CA LYS A 169 22.91 6.00 -4.31
C LYS A 169 21.87 6.71 -5.19
N ILE A 170 20.81 7.28 -4.61
CA ILE A 170 19.78 7.98 -5.42
C ILE A 170 20.27 9.32 -5.99
N LEU A 171 21.23 9.97 -5.33
CA LEU A 171 21.88 11.16 -5.85
C LEU A 171 22.94 10.85 -6.92
N GLY A 172 23.22 9.56 -7.18
CA GLY A 172 24.21 9.14 -8.18
C GLY A 172 25.64 9.57 -7.86
N LEU A 173 25.99 9.65 -6.56
CA LEU A 173 27.33 10.10 -6.16
C LEU A 173 28.41 9.13 -6.64
N SER A 174 29.56 9.67 -7.06
CA SER A 174 30.73 8.87 -7.43
C SER A 174 31.30 8.16 -6.19
N PRO A 175 32.06 7.06 -6.36
CA PRO A 175 32.69 6.37 -5.23
C PRO A 175 33.51 7.28 -4.30
N THR A 176 34.20 8.28 -4.85
CA THR A 176 34.94 9.28 -4.06
C THR A 176 34.00 10.15 -3.21
N LYS A 177 32.93 10.69 -3.81
CA LYS A 177 31.95 11.49 -3.06
C LYS A 177 31.22 10.65 -2.00
N THR A 178 30.82 9.43 -2.34
CA THR A 178 30.22 8.48 -1.39
C THR A 178 31.17 8.13 -0.25
N THR A 179 32.48 8.01 -0.52
CA THR A 179 33.50 7.80 0.53
C THR A 179 33.52 8.97 1.52
N HIS A 180 33.53 10.22 1.03
CA HIS A 180 33.45 11.40 1.91
C HIS A 180 32.12 11.49 2.64
N ALA A 181 31.01 11.15 1.98
CA ALA A 181 29.69 11.10 2.60
C ALA A 181 29.67 10.13 3.78
N ILE A 182 30.15 8.89 3.59
CA ILE A 182 30.26 7.89 4.68
C ILE A 182 31.10 8.46 5.83
N GLY A 183 32.20 9.16 5.53
CA GLY A 183 33.01 9.80 6.56
C GLY A 183 32.29 10.91 7.35
N LEU A 184 31.45 11.71 6.69
CA LEU A 184 30.61 12.71 7.34
C LEU A 184 29.50 12.07 8.19
N ALA A 185 28.95 10.93 7.76
CA ALA A 185 27.97 10.18 8.54
C ALA A 185 28.61 9.56 9.79
N ALA A 186 29.77 8.92 9.60
CA ALA A 186 30.50 8.20 10.63
C ALA A 186 31.00 9.11 11.77
N THR A 187 31.20 10.41 11.54
CA THR A 187 31.56 11.35 12.62
C THR A 187 30.35 11.87 13.41
N GLN A 188 29.11 11.62 12.97
CA GLN A 188 27.87 12.08 13.60
C GLN A 188 27.24 10.98 14.45
N VAL A 189 28.00 10.44 15.41
CA VAL A 189 27.54 9.34 16.27
C VAL A 189 26.58 9.85 17.34
N THR A 190 25.35 9.34 17.33
CA THR A 190 24.32 9.57 18.35
C THR A 190 23.76 8.24 18.85
N GLY A 191 23.26 8.19 20.09
CA GLY A 191 22.49 7.06 20.60
C GLY A 191 23.05 6.38 21.85
N LEU A 192 22.48 6.66 23.02
CA LEU A 192 22.83 5.97 24.28
C LEU A 192 21.66 5.09 24.74
N ARG A 193 21.94 3.86 25.19
CA ARG A 193 20.93 2.91 25.70
C ARG A 193 20.20 3.41 26.95
N GLU A 194 20.85 4.27 27.75
CA GLU A 194 20.25 4.89 28.94
C GLU A 194 18.94 5.66 28.64
N MET A 195 18.74 6.08 27.39
CA MET A 195 17.56 6.84 26.98
C MET A 195 16.32 5.96 26.69
N PHE A 196 16.42 4.63 26.82
CA PHE A 196 15.30 3.72 26.55
C PHE A 196 14.15 3.94 27.55
N GLY A 197 12.91 3.84 27.07
CA GLY A 197 11.72 4.19 27.86
C GLY A 197 11.37 5.68 27.85
N SER A 198 12.02 6.48 27.01
CA SER A 198 11.69 7.90 26.78
C SER A 198 11.51 8.21 25.29
N HIS A 199 10.99 9.41 24.97
CA HIS A 199 10.93 9.93 23.59
C HIS A 199 12.29 9.90 22.86
N CYS A 200 13.39 9.97 23.61
CA CYS A 200 14.73 10.10 23.05
C CYS A 200 15.20 8.82 22.32
N LYS A 201 14.62 7.64 22.63
CA LYS A 201 14.90 6.42 21.86
C LYS A 201 14.54 6.59 20.38
N SER A 202 13.38 7.18 20.10
CA SER A 202 12.88 7.45 18.74
C SER A 202 13.58 8.63 18.08
N PHE A 203 14.00 9.63 18.88
CA PHE A 203 14.91 10.67 18.39
C PHE A 203 16.18 10.08 17.76
N HIS A 204 16.75 9.02 18.33
CA HIS A 204 17.95 8.41 17.77
C HIS A 204 17.79 7.94 16.32
N VAL A 205 16.62 7.38 15.97
CA VAL A 205 16.31 6.91 14.61
C VAL A 205 16.14 8.09 13.65
N GLY A 206 15.33 9.08 14.03
CA GLY A 206 15.16 10.29 13.22
C GLY A 206 16.45 11.09 13.04
N ARG A 207 17.27 11.18 14.09
CA ARG A 207 18.55 11.89 14.04
C ARG A 207 19.56 11.17 13.15
N ALA A 208 19.56 9.84 13.15
CA ALA A 208 20.37 9.04 12.24
C ALA A 208 19.98 9.29 10.77
N ALA A 209 18.66 9.27 10.46
CA ALA A 209 18.13 9.59 9.14
C ALA A 209 18.59 10.98 8.67
N GLN A 210 18.37 12.00 9.51
CA GLN A 210 18.73 13.39 9.21
C GLN A 210 20.24 13.56 9.01
N SER A 211 21.06 12.97 9.88
CA SER A 211 22.53 13.04 9.80
C SER A 211 23.05 12.38 8.52
N GLY A 212 22.45 11.25 8.14
CA GLY A 212 22.84 10.52 6.94
C GLY A 212 22.47 11.26 5.64
N LEU A 213 21.29 11.87 5.62
CA LEU A 213 20.83 12.75 4.54
C LEU A 213 21.79 13.93 4.37
N LEU A 214 22.08 14.65 5.47
CA LEU A 214 22.97 15.80 5.49
C LEU A 214 24.35 15.46 4.92
N ALA A 215 24.94 14.34 5.36
CA ALA A 215 26.26 13.90 4.93
C ALA A 215 26.35 13.67 3.42
N ALA A 216 25.36 13.00 2.82
CA ALA A 216 25.32 12.76 1.37
C ALA A 216 25.17 14.06 0.58
N VAL A 217 24.28 14.96 1.00
CA VAL A 217 24.05 16.26 0.32
C VAL A 217 25.29 17.17 0.43
N MET A 218 25.98 17.19 1.57
CA MET A 218 27.24 17.93 1.72
C MET A 218 28.34 17.39 0.79
N ALA A 219 28.50 16.06 0.72
CA ALA A 219 29.48 15.43 -0.17
C ALA A 219 29.13 15.62 -1.66
N GLU A 220 27.84 15.66 -2.02
CA GLU A 220 27.39 16.05 -3.35
C GLU A 220 27.93 17.43 -3.75
N GLY A 221 27.84 18.39 -2.83
CA GLY A 221 28.37 19.76 -2.96
C GLY A 221 29.91 19.85 -2.89
N GLY A 222 30.62 18.75 -2.70
CA GLY A 222 32.09 18.69 -2.68
C GLY A 222 32.73 18.82 -1.29
N TYR A 223 31.95 18.75 -0.21
CA TYR A 223 32.51 18.70 1.15
C TYR A 223 33.30 17.40 1.35
N THR A 224 34.52 17.50 1.88
CA THR A 224 35.43 16.36 2.03
C THR A 224 35.45 15.82 3.46
N SER A 225 35.83 14.54 3.60
CA SER A 225 36.04 13.86 4.88
C SER A 225 37.13 12.79 4.75
N SER A 226 37.48 12.10 5.85
CA SER A 226 38.46 11.02 5.84
C SER A 226 38.06 9.88 4.89
N GLU A 227 38.98 9.43 4.04
CA GLU A 227 38.73 8.32 3.11
C GLU A 227 38.76 6.93 3.76
N GLY A 228 39.22 6.84 5.02
CA GLY A 228 39.23 5.62 5.83
C GLY A 228 38.43 5.80 7.12
N ALA A 229 37.33 6.54 7.07
CA ALA A 229 36.57 6.94 8.25
C ALA A 229 36.08 5.78 9.11
N LEU A 230 35.78 4.62 8.52
CA LEU A 230 35.33 3.44 9.26
C LEU A 230 36.50 2.69 9.91
N GLU A 231 37.58 2.45 9.15
CA GLU A 231 38.66 1.54 9.51
C GLU A 231 39.92 2.21 10.08
N ALA A 232 40.06 3.53 10.02
CA ALA A 232 41.29 4.19 10.48
C ALA A 232 41.56 3.90 11.96
N LYS A 233 42.82 4.07 12.40
CA LYS A 233 43.22 3.91 13.81
C LYS A 233 42.36 4.72 14.80
N ARG A 234 41.81 5.85 14.35
CA ARG A 234 40.87 6.72 15.07
C ARG A 234 39.54 6.85 14.32
N GLY A 235 39.24 5.88 13.46
CA GLY A 235 38.01 5.79 12.71
C GLY A 235 36.86 5.32 13.58
N TRP A 236 35.65 5.39 13.04
CA TRP A 236 34.39 5.12 13.73
C TRP A 236 34.43 3.80 14.49
N ALA A 237 34.77 2.69 13.84
CA ALA A 237 34.71 1.37 14.48
C ALA A 237 35.72 1.24 15.66
N ALA A 238 36.88 1.90 15.57
CA ALA A 238 37.87 1.92 16.65
C ALA A 238 37.47 2.80 17.85
N VAL A 239 36.58 3.78 17.63
CA VAL A 239 36.12 4.73 18.65
C VAL A 239 34.84 4.22 19.32
N VAL A 240 33.91 3.69 18.55
CA VAL A 240 32.63 3.22 19.07
C VAL A 240 32.68 1.77 19.56
N GLY A 241 33.64 0.97 19.07
CA GLY A 241 33.92 -0.37 19.56
C GLY A 241 34.88 -0.37 20.76
N THR A 242 34.72 -1.34 21.65
CA THR A 242 35.55 -1.49 22.86
C THR A 242 36.70 -2.48 22.69
N ASN A 243 36.54 -3.49 21.82
CA ASN A 243 37.55 -4.53 21.55
C ASN A 243 38.35 -4.20 20.27
N LYS A 244 39.61 -3.79 20.42
CA LYS A 244 40.47 -3.32 19.32
C LYS A 244 41.25 -4.37 18.50
N PRO A 245 41.60 -5.58 18.99
CA PRO A 245 42.49 -6.49 18.27
C PRO A 245 41.87 -7.04 16.98
N ASP A 246 40.54 -7.27 16.96
CA ASP A 246 39.87 -7.94 15.84
C ASP A 246 38.98 -7.02 14.99
N MET A 247 38.85 -5.74 15.36
CA MET A 247 37.94 -4.80 14.71
C MET A 247 38.18 -4.66 13.19
N LEU A 248 39.44 -4.56 12.76
CA LEU A 248 39.77 -4.46 11.33
C LEU A 248 39.42 -5.74 10.57
N GLN A 249 39.59 -6.90 11.20
CA GLN A 249 39.23 -8.20 10.62
C GLN A 249 37.71 -8.32 10.51
N ASN A 250 36.97 -7.85 11.51
CA ASN A 250 35.50 -7.80 11.48
C ASN A 250 34.99 -6.87 10.38
N LEU A 251 35.57 -5.66 10.23
CA LEU A 251 35.23 -4.78 9.11
C LEU A 251 35.53 -5.43 7.75
N ASP A 252 36.66 -6.14 7.62
CA ASP A 252 37.01 -6.84 6.38
C ASP A 252 36.07 -8.01 6.07
N ARG A 253 35.67 -8.78 7.10
CA ARG A 253 34.67 -9.85 6.99
C ARG A 253 33.34 -9.33 6.44
N TRP A 254 32.80 -8.29 7.07
CA TRP A 254 31.44 -7.82 6.78
C TRP A 254 31.37 -6.80 5.64
N LEU A 255 32.37 -5.94 5.45
CA LEU A 255 32.41 -4.92 4.38
C LEU A 255 33.38 -5.26 3.24
N GLY A 256 33.94 -6.48 3.25
CA GLY A 256 34.65 -7.07 2.11
C GLY A 256 33.69 -7.54 1.02
N THR A 257 34.21 -7.76 -0.18
CA THR A 257 33.43 -8.23 -1.36
C THR A 257 33.83 -9.63 -1.82
N GLU A 258 34.75 -10.28 -1.10
CA GLU A 258 35.34 -11.58 -1.46
C GLU A 258 34.96 -12.68 -0.46
N ASN A 259 34.27 -12.31 0.62
CA ASN A 259 33.92 -13.20 1.73
C ASN A 259 32.44 -13.60 1.64
N GLU A 260 32.09 -14.81 2.10
CA GLU A 260 30.69 -15.31 2.13
C GLU A 260 29.77 -14.42 2.98
N ASP A 261 30.28 -13.84 4.05
CA ASP A 261 29.55 -12.91 4.93
C ASP A 261 29.59 -11.45 4.45
N GLY A 262 30.41 -11.15 3.44
CA GLY A 262 30.69 -9.79 2.97
C GLY A 262 29.51 -9.13 2.25
N LEU A 263 29.77 -7.96 1.67
CA LEU A 263 28.85 -7.26 0.77
C LEU A 263 28.45 -8.17 -0.38
N ALA A 264 27.15 -8.39 -0.52
CA ALA A 264 26.61 -9.32 -1.50
C ALA A 264 26.88 -8.86 -2.95
N GLY A 265 27.31 -9.80 -3.78
CA GLY A 265 27.47 -9.65 -5.23
C GLY A 265 26.95 -10.88 -5.96
N GLN A 266 27.29 -11.01 -7.26
CA GLN A 266 26.74 -12.10 -8.09
C GLN A 266 27.25 -13.50 -7.70
N SER A 267 28.39 -13.61 -7.01
CA SER A 267 29.04 -14.90 -6.71
C SER A 267 29.34 -15.16 -5.23
N THR A 268 29.35 -14.13 -4.38
CA THR A 268 29.72 -14.21 -2.97
C THR A 268 28.96 -13.16 -2.15
N GLY A 269 29.09 -13.23 -0.82
CA GLY A 269 28.46 -12.31 0.11
C GLY A 269 27.02 -12.70 0.48
N ARG A 270 26.49 -11.97 1.46
CA ARG A 270 25.21 -12.29 2.12
C ARG A 270 24.32 -11.06 2.21
N TRP A 271 23.05 -11.21 1.88
CA TRP A 271 22.04 -10.16 2.04
C TRP A 271 21.49 -10.15 3.47
N GLU A 272 21.84 -9.14 4.25
CA GLU A 272 21.34 -8.96 5.63
C GLU A 272 19.86 -8.55 5.67
N ILE A 273 19.31 -7.94 4.62
CA ILE A 273 17.87 -7.60 4.56
C ILE A 273 16.97 -8.84 4.67
N LEU A 274 17.45 -10.03 4.25
CA LEU A 274 16.74 -11.30 4.41
C LEU A 274 16.73 -11.81 5.86
N ARG A 275 17.57 -11.22 6.72
CA ARG A 275 17.72 -11.55 8.14
C ARG A 275 16.99 -10.56 9.05
N ASN A 276 16.32 -9.58 8.43
CA ASN A 276 15.45 -8.61 9.07
C ASN A 276 14.07 -9.23 9.38
N SER A 277 13.49 -8.88 10.51
CA SER A 277 12.23 -9.41 11.02
C SER A 277 11.22 -8.30 11.30
N PHE A 278 9.94 -8.56 11.02
CA PHE A 278 8.85 -7.61 11.26
C PHE A 278 8.12 -7.95 12.55
N LYS A 279 8.12 -7.01 13.49
CA LYS A 279 7.50 -7.21 14.79
C LYS A 279 5.97 -7.33 14.69
N PRO A 280 5.36 -8.37 15.29
CA PRO A 280 3.91 -8.50 15.44
C PRO A 280 3.36 -7.70 16.62
N PHE A 281 4.21 -7.37 17.61
CA PHE A 281 3.83 -6.59 18.79
C PHE A 281 4.73 -5.34 18.98
N PRO A 282 4.18 -4.19 19.42
CA PRO A 282 4.86 -2.89 19.49
C PRO A 282 5.70 -2.74 20.77
N CYS A 283 6.69 -3.61 20.94
CA CYS A 283 7.52 -3.68 22.15
C CYS A 283 8.88 -4.35 21.90
N GLY A 284 9.68 -4.51 22.96
CA GLY A 284 10.95 -5.26 22.89
C GLY A 284 10.73 -6.70 22.38
N ILE A 285 11.59 -7.18 21.48
CA ILE A 285 11.38 -8.48 20.81
C ILE A 285 11.45 -9.68 21.77
N VAL A 286 12.24 -9.57 22.84
CA VAL A 286 12.45 -10.65 23.81
C VAL A 286 11.17 -11.09 24.54
N ILE A 287 10.12 -10.26 24.58
CA ILE A 287 8.84 -10.62 25.22
C ILE A 287 7.78 -11.18 24.27
N HIS A 288 8.03 -11.15 22.96
CA HIS A 288 7.07 -11.62 21.96
C HIS A 288 6.62 -13.08 22.18
N PRO A 289 7.48 -14.02 22.61
CA PRO A 289 7.04 -15.39 22.85
C PRO A 289 6.01 -15.51 23.99
N VAL A 290 6.13 -14.66 25.03
CA VAL A 290 5.17 -14.62 26.13
C VAL A 290 3.83 -14.07 25.66
N ILE A 291 3.84 -13.01 24.84
CA ILE A 291 2.63 -12.41 24.28
C ILE A 291 1.90 -13.42 23.38
N ASP A 292 2.63 -14.08 22.49
CA ASP A 292 2.09 -15.11 21.59
C ASP A 292 1.44 -16.25 22.39
N ALA A 293 2.14 -16.78 23.40
CA ALA A 293 1.59 -17.82 24.28
C ALA A 293 0.33 -17.35 25.02
N CYS A 294 0.32 -16.11 25.50
CA CYS A 294 -0.84 -15.53 26.19
C CYS A 294 -2.06 -15.36 25.28
N ILE A 295 -1.87 -14.95 24.01
CA ILE A 295 -2.95 -14.84 23.02
C ILE A 295 -3.51 -16.22 22.66
N GLN A 296 -2.64 -17.22 22.51
CA GLN A 296 -3.08 -18.61 22.29
C GLN A 296 -3.89 -19.14 23.48
N LEU A 297 -3.46 -18.84 24.70
CA LEU A 297 -4.17 -19.18 25.93
C LEU A 297 -5.52 -18.46 26.05
N HIS A 298 -5.59 -17.17 25.71
CA HIS A 298 -6.84 -16.42 25.64
C HIS A 298 -7.85 -17.11 24.71
N THR A 299 -7.39 -17.48 23.51
CA THR A 299 -8.22 -18.18 22.52
C THR A 299 -8.72 -19.53 23.05
N ALA A 300 -7.83 -20.31 23.67
CA ALA A 300 -8.17 -21.61 24.26
C ALA A 300 -9.18 -21.48 25.41
N LEU A 301 -8.94 -20.57 26.36
CA LEU A 301 -9.83 -20.32 27.50
C LEU A 301 -11.22 -19.89 27.03
N THR A 302 -11.30 -18.96 26.08
CA THR A 302 -12.57 -18.47 25.52
C THR A 302 -13.34 -19.60 24.84
N ARG A 303 -12.65 -20.49 24.11
CA ARG A 303 -13.28 -21.64 23.45
C ARG A 303 -13.91 -22.62 24.43
N GLU A 304 -13.27 -22.82 25.59
CA GLU A 304 -13.78 -23.67 26.66
C GLU A 304 -14.77 -22.93 27.60
N GLY A 305 -15.13 -21.68 27.29
CA GLY A 305 -16.13 -20.90 28.02
C GLY A 305 -15.61 -20.21 29.29
N TYR A 306 -14.29 -20.12 29.48
CA TYR A 306 -13.69 -19.42 30.61
C TYR A 306 -13.46 -17.93 30.33
N SER A 307 -13.65 -17.11 31.37
CA SER A 307 -13.29 -15.69 31.37
C SER A 307 -11.90 -15.46 31.99
N PRO A 308 -11.10 -14.50 31.48
CA PRO A 308 -9.83 -14.11 32.11
C PRO A 308 -9.95 -13.73 33.60
N ALA A 309 -11.12 -13.25 34.05
CA ALA A 309 -11.36 -12.93 35.45
C ALA A 309 -11.17 -14.14 36.40
N GLN A 310 -11.34 -15.36 35.88
CA GLN A 310 -11.23 -16.63 36.61
C GLN A 310 -9.78 -17.12 36.76
N ILE A 311 -8.80 -16.42 36.19
CA ILE A 311 -7.38 -16.75 36.31
C ILE A 311 -6.94 -16.56 37.77
N GLU A 312 -6.44 -17.60 38.42
CA GLU A 312 -5.86 -17.51 39.76
C GLU A 312 -4.40 -17.05 39.70
N SER A 313 -3.59 -17.66 38.81
CA SER A 313 -2.18 -17.32 38.64
C SER A 313 -1.67 -17.65 37.24
N VAL A 314 -0.58 -16.98 36.85
CA VAL A 314 0.11 -17.20 35.58
C VAL A 314 1.60 -17.35 35.84
N THR A 315 2.21 -18.40 35.29
CA THR A 315 3.66 -18.62 35.34
C THR A 315 4.22 -18.65 33.93
N ALA A 316 5.22 -17.82 33.65
CA ALA A 316 5.97 -17.81 32.39
C ALA A 316 7.40 -18.26 32.63
N GLN A 317 7.84 -19.33 31.96
CA GLN A 317 9.25 -19.72 31.88
C GLN A 317 9.87 -19.02 30.67
N VAL A 318 10.93 -18.24 30.90
CA VAL A 318 11.48 -17.30 29.91
C VAL A 318 13.01 -17.29 29.91
N HIS A 319 13.61 -16.90 28.78
CA HIS A 319 15.05 -16.65 28.68
C HIS A 319 15.50 -15.50 29.62
N PRO A 320 16.74 -15.53 30.19
CA PRO A 320 17.26 -14.49 31.10
C PRO A 320 17.08 -13.04 30.63
N LEU A 321 17.31 -12.78 29.33
CA LEU A 321 17.17 -11.44 28.71
C LEU A 321 15.79 -10.81 28.90
N VAL A 322 14.75 -11.61 29.11
CA VAL A 322 13.40 -11.09 29.36
C VAL A 322 13.36 -10.29 30.64
N LEU A 323 13.83 -10.84 31.78
CA LEU A 323 13.82 -10.07 33.03
C LEU A 323 14.86 -8.96 33.04
N GLU A 324 15.99 -9.15 32.35
CA GLU A 324 17.03 -8.12 32.23
C GLU A 324 16.51 -6.86 31.50
N LEU A 325 15.80 -7.03 30.39
CA LEU A 325 15.41 -5.92 29.51
C LEU A 325 13.97 -5.45 29.71
N THR A 326 13.08 -6.32 30.19
CA THR A 326 11.62 -6.05 30.26
C THR A 326 10.97 -6.48 31.58
N GLY A 327 11.77 -6.59 32.66
CA GLY A 327 11.31 -6.96 33.99
C GLY A 327 10.50 -5.89 34.75
N LYS A 328 10.04 -4.82 34.10
CA LYS A 328 9.31 -3.74 34.76
C LYS A 328 7.92 -4.19 35.21
N LYS A 329 7.71 -4.43 36.50
CA LYS A 329 6.44 -4.96 37.04
C LYS A 329 5.28 -3.97 37.02
N THR A 330 5.54 -2.72 37.37
CA THR A 330 4.53 -1.67 37.54
C THR A 330 4.81 -0.49 36.62
N PRO A 331 4.66 -0.65 35.28
CA PRO A 331 4.80 0.47 34.36
C PRO A 331 3.73 1.52 34.65
N LYS A 332 4.12 2.80 34.60
CA LYS A 332 3.24 3.94 34.92
C LYS A 332 2.56 4.57 33.70
N ASP A 333 3.08 4.25 32.52
CA ASP A 333 2.68 4.81 31.23
C ASP A 333 2.98 3.81 30.10
N GLY A 334 2.54 4.13 28.89
CA GLY A 334 2.71 3.33 27.69
C GLY A 334 4.15 3.10 27.27
N LEU A 335 5.03 4.08 27.48
CA LEU A 335 6.45 3.96 27.12
C LEU A 335 7.14 2.93 28.03
N GLU A 336 6.86 2.98 29.33
CA GLU A 336 7.37 2.01 30.29
C GLU A 336 6.75 0.61 30.09
N ALA A 337 5.48 0.53 29.68
CA ALA A 337 4.79 -0.73 29.43
C ALA A 337 5.41 -1.57 28.30
N LYS A 338 6.05 -0.94 27.32
CA LYS A 338 6.82 -1.62 26.24
C LYS A 338 8.01 -2.45 26.77
N PHE A 339 8.41 -2.20 28.01
CA PHE A 339 9.48 -2.92 28.73
C PHE A 339 8.92 -3.68 29.94
N SER A 340 7.66 -4.15 29.86
CA SER A 340 7.01 -4.96 30.89
C SER A 340 6.47 -6.25 30.30
N VAL A 341 7.16 -7.37 30.53
CA VAL A 341 6.65 -8.71 30.17
C VAL A 341 5.29 -9.00 30.83
N TYR A 342 5.07 -8.43 32.02
CA TYR A 342 3.85 -8.59 32.80
C TYR A 342 2.67 -7.87 32.14
N HIS A 343 2.84 -6.60 31.76
CA HIS A 343 1.79 -5.85 31.06
C HIS A 343 1.44 -6.51 29.73
N SER A 344 2.44 -6.82 28.91
CA SER A 344 2.21 -7.40 27.59
C SER A 344 1.57 -8.79 27.66
N GLY A 345 1.97 -9.62 28.64
CA GLY A 345 1.31 -10.90 28.90
C GLY A 345 -0.15 -10.73 29.37
N ALA A 346 -0.42 -9.73 30.22
CA ALA A 346 -1.76 -9.42 30.68
C ALA A 346 -2.69 -8.99 29.55
N CYS A 347 -2.23 -8.10 28.65
CA CYS A 347 -3.00 -7.73 27.45
C CYS A 347 -3.28 -8.95 26.56
N GLY A 348 -2.27 -9.81 26.36
CA GLY A 348 -2.45 -11.05 25.58
C GLY A 348 -3.52 -11.97 26.18
N LEU A 349 -3.54 -12.15 27.51
CA LEU A 349 -4.51 -13.01 28.20
C LEU A 349 -5.91 -12.40 28.29
N LEU A 350 -6.00 -11.09 28.56
CA LEU A 350 -7.26 -10.40 28.80
C LEU A 350 -7.97 -10.04 27.49
N LEU A 351 -7.21 -9.51 26.52
CA LEU A 351 -7.74 -8.88 25.31
C LEU A 351 -7.50 -9.73 24.04
N GLY A 352 -6.71 -10.80 24.14
CA GLY A 352 -6.39 -11.65 23.00
C GLY A 352 -5.52 -10.97 21.94
N ARG A 353 -4.91 -9.81 22.26
CA ARG A 353 -4.09 -9.01 21.34
C ARG A 353 -3.15 -8.08 22.09
N ALA A 354 -2.15 -7.56 21.38
CA ALA A 354 -1.21 -6.55 21.88
C ALA A 354 -0.79 -5.62 20.74
N THR A 355 -1.67 -4.71 20.36
CA THR A 355 -1.45 -3.66 19.35
C THR A 355 -1.03 -2.34 20.03
N PRO A 356 -0.69 -1.26 19.30
CA PRO A 356 -0.32 0.01 19.94
C PRO A 356 -1.36 0.52 20.95
N SER A 357 -2.66 0.27 20.72
CA SER A 357 -3.74 0.64 21.63
C SER A 357 -3.62 -0.03 23.01
N GLU A 358 -3.11 -1.26 23.08
CA GLU A 358 -2.90 -1.96 24.35
C GLU A 358 -1.70 -1.44 25.16
N TYR A 359 -0.96 -0.47 24.62
CA TYR A 359 0.11 0.25 25.31
C TYR A 359 -0.24 1.74 25.52
N GLU A 360 -1.49 2.15 25.34
CA GLU A 360 -1.93 3.50 25.73
C GLU A 360 -2.04 3.61 27.26
N ASP A 361 -1.77 4.81 27.81
CA ASP A 361 -1.71 5.04 29.27
C ASP A 361 -3.00 4.62 30.00
N ASN A 362 -4.16 4.85 29.38
CA ASN A 362 -5.46 4.43 29.93
C ASN A 362 -5.57 2.90 30.06
N VAL A 363 -4.99 2.12 29.14
CA VAL A 363 -4.97 0.64 29.21
C VAL A 363 -3.92 0.16 30.20
N VAL A 364 -2.76 0.81 30.27
CA VAL A 364 -1.70 0.50 31.27
C VAL A 364 -2.18 0.67 32.70
N LEU A 365 -3.08 1.65 32.92
CA LEU A 365 -3.67 1.99 34.20
C LEU A 365 -5.04 1.34 34.44
N ASP A 366 -5.54 0.53 33.52
CA ASP A 366 -6.84 -0.15 33.64
C ASP A 366 -6.80 -1.17 34.80
N PRO A 367 -7.71 -1.08 35.80
CA PRO A 367 -7.74 -2.00 36.94
C PRO A 367 -7.81 -3.49 36.56
N ASP A 368 -8.48 -3.85 35.47
CA ASP A 368 -8.62 -5.24 35.04
C ASP A 368 -7.30 -5.76 34.43
N VAL A 369 -6.61 -4.91 33.66
CA VAL A 369 -5.26 -5.22 33.14
C VAL A 369 -4.28 -5.37 34.30
N ILE A 370 -4.31 -4.44 35.27
CA ILE A 370 -3.47 -4.49 36.46
C ILE A 370 -3.72 -5.78 37.26
N ALA A 371 -4.99 -6.16 37.44
CA ALA A 371 -5.35 -7.36 38.19
C ALA A 371 -4.81 -8.65 37.56
N ILE A 372 -4.76 -8.75 36.24
CA ILE A 372 -4.12 -9.87 35.55
C ILE A 372 -2.59 -9.75 35.61
N ARG A 373 -2.05 -8.55 35.39
CA ARG A 373 -0.60 -8.27 35.44
C ARG A 373 0.01 -8.71 36.77
N ASP A 374 -0.66 -8.43 37.88
CA ASP A 374 -0.21 -8.78 39.23
C ASP A 374 -0.23 -10.30 39.51
N ARG A 375 -0.95 -11.08 38.69
CA ARG A 375 -0.99 -12.55 38.75
C ARG A 375 0.10 -13.22 37.93
N ILE A 376 0.87 -12.47 37.14
CA ILE A 376 1.93 -13.01 36.26
C ILE A 376 3.27 -13.05 37.00
N THR A 377 3.86 -14.24 37.06
CA THR A 377 5.23 -14.45 37.50
C THR A 377 6.08 -14.96 36.33
N ALA A 378 7.15 -14.26 36.01
CA ALA A 378 8.13 -14.68 35.02
C ALA A 378 9.37 -15.27 35.72
N ASN A 379 9.70 -16.51 35.41
CA ASN A 379 10.81 -17.28 35.96
C ASN A 379 11.87 -17.53 34.88
N ILE A 380 13.11 -17.21 35.18
CA ILE A 380 14.23 -17.44 34.26
C ILE A 380 14.50 -18.94 34.14
N ASP A 381 14.62 -19.41 32.91
CA ASP A 381 15.09 -20.75 32.56
C ASP A 381 16.10 -20.62 31.41
N ALA A 382 17.37 -20.91 31.70
CA ALA A 382 18.45 -20.79 30.71
C ALA A 382 18.38 -21.84 29.59
N SER A 383 17.51 -22.84 29.71
CA SER A 383 17.24 -23.81 28.64
C SER A 383 16.22 -23.31 27.61
N ILE A 384 15.45 -22.26 27.93
CA ILE A 384 14.50 -21.63 27.01
C ILE A 384 15.26 -20.71 26.04
N ALA A 385 15.08 -20.92 24.74
CA ALA A 385 15.65 -20.05 23.71
C ALA A 385 15.08 -18.62 23.77
N ALA A 386 15.83 -17.63 23.27
CA ALA A 386 15.44 -16.22 23.34
C ALA A 386 14.11 -15.89 22.62
N ASP A 387 13.71 -16.69 21.64
CA ASP A 387 12.45 -16.60 20.89
C ASP A 387 11.40 -17.63 21.31
N SER A 388 11.59 -18.27 22.46
CA SER A 388 10.68 -19.26 23.05
C SER A 388 10.16 -18.81 24.43
N ALA A 389 8.97 -19.27 24.79
CA ALA A 389 8.45 -19.19 26.16
C ALA A 389 7.44 -20.30 26.41
N LYS A 390 7.33 -20.70 27.69
CA LYS A 390 6.25 -21.58 28.16
C LYS A 390 5.43 -20.85 29.21
N VAL A 391 4.13 -20.71 28.95
CA VAL A 391 3.21 -20.00 29.83
C VAL A 391 2.14 -20.97 30.32
N SER A 392 1.92 -21.01 31.63
CA SER A 392 0.89 -21.79 32.28
C SER A 392 -0.06 -20.89 33.06
N VAL A 393 -1.36 -21.07 32.84
CA VAL A 393 -2.46 -20.38 33.52
C VAL A 393 -3.17 -21.38 34.43
N VAL A 394 -3.29 -21.06 35.71
CA VAL A 394 -4.09 -21.81 36.67
C VAL A 394 -5.38 -21.04 36.91
N LEU A 395 -6.53 -21.67 36.71
CA LEU A 395 -7.84 -21.11 37.01
C LEU A 395 -8.20 -21.32 38.48
N GLN A 396 -9.15 -20.54 39.00
CA GLN A 396 -9.73 -20.71 40.33
C GLN A 396 -10.36 -22.11 40.53
N SER A 397 -10.80 -22.77 39.45
CA SER A 397 -11.26 -24.16 39.47
C SER A 397 -10.14 -25.19 39.67
N ARG A 398 -8.87 -24.75 39.69
CA ARG A 398 -7.63 -25.54 39.67
C ARG A 398 -7.29 -26.18 38.34
N GLU A 399 -8.07 -25.94 37.28
CA GLU A 399 -7.69 -26.33 35.93
C GLU A 399 -6.47 -25.55 35.44
N VAL A 400 -5.65 -26.22 34.64
CA VAL A 400 -4.38 -25.68 34.15
C VAL A 400 -4.35 -25.71 32.63
N PHE A 401 -4.11 -24.56 32.02
CA PHE A 401 -3.88 -24.40 30.60
C PHE A 401 -2.41 -24.03 30.37
N THR A 402 -1.76 -24.64 29.39
CA THR A 402 -0.36 -24.36 29.07
C THR A 402 -0.19 -24.15 27.58
N SER A 403 0.56 -23.12 27.21
CA SER A 403 1.05 -22.90 25.85
C SER A 403 2.58 -22.88 25.87
N HIS A 404 3.19 -23.59 24.92
CA HIS A 404 4.62 -23.52 24.65
C HIS A 404 4.80 -22.99 23.23
N VAL A 405 5.41 -21.81 23.15
CA VAL A 405 5.82 -21.20 21.89
C VAL A 405 7.27 -21.58 21.68
N GLU A 406 7.54 -22.44 20.69
CA GLU A 406 8.90 -22.81 20.31
C GLU A 406 9.60 -21.65 19.56
N HIS A 407 8.90 -21.04 18.61
CA HIS A 407 9.33 -19.86 17.88
C HIS A 407 8.18 -18.86 17.76
N ALA A 408 8.33 -17.68 18.39
CA ALA A 408 7.30 -16.65 18.35
C ALA A 408 6.97 -16.21 16.92
N VAL A 409 5.72 -15.81 16.68
CA VAL A 409 5.36 -15.07 15.45
C VAL A 409 6.32 -13.88 15.24
N GLY A 410 6.70 -13.65 13.99
CA GLY A 410 7.71 -12.65 13.61
C GLY A 410 9.15 -13.18 13.63
N SER A 411 9.45 -14.31 14.26
CA SER A 411 10.78 -14.93 14.21
C SER A 411 11.19 -15.37 12.79
N ARG A 412 12.45 -15.80 12.62
CA ARG A 412 12.91 -16.33 11.31
C ARG A 412 12.17 -17.59 10.89
N VAL A 413 11.84 -18.45 11.86
CA VAL A 413 11.16 -19.72 11.61
C VAL A 413 9.67 -19.50 11.40
N ASN A 414 9.08 -18.50 12.07
CA ASN A 414 7.67 -18.15 11.97
C ASN A 414 7.50 -16.66 11.58
N PRO A 415 7.89 -16.26 10.36
CA PRO A 415 7.88 -14.85 9.96
C PRO A 415 6.46 -14.31 9.87
N LEU A 416 6.32 -12.99 10.03
CA LEU A 416 5.02 -12.33 9.83
C LEU A 416 4.54 -12.57 8.39
N SER A 417 3.28 -13.00 8.20
CA SER A 417 2.72 -13.16 6.86
C SER A 417 2.39 -11.80 6.23
N ASP A 418 2.29 -11.75 4.90
CA ASP A 418 1.91 -10.51 4.20
C ASP A 418 0.51 -10.03 4.63
N ALA A 419 -0.43 -10.95 4.87
CA ALA A 419 -1.76 -10.62 5.39
C ALA A 419 -1.70 -9.94 6.76
N LYS A 420 -0.88 -10.44 7.70
CA LYS A 420 -0.69 -9.80 9.01
C LYS A 420 0.03 -8.45 8.89
N LEU A 421 0.96 -8.33 7.95
CA LEU A 421 1.64 -7.06 7.70
C LEU A 421 0.68 -6.01 7.11
N GLN A 422 -0.21 -6.42 6.20
CA GLN A 422 -1.29 -5.58 5.66
C GLN A 422 -2.28 -5.16 6.75
N GLU A 423 -2.73 -6.10 7.58
CA GLU A 423 -3.57 -5.81 8.74
C GLU A 423 -2.93 -4.76 9.65
N LYS A 424 -1.63 -4.94 9.96
CA LYS A 424 -0.86 -3.97 10.73
C LYS A 424 -0.85 -2.57 10.08
N PHE A 425 -0.64 -2.49 8.77
CA PHE A 425 -0.69 -1.22 8.03
C PHE A 425 -2.07 -0.57 8.10
N PHE A 426 -3.14 -1.31 7.83
CA PHE A 426 -4.51 -0.78 7.87
C PHE A 426 -4.89 -0.31 9.27
N ASN A 427 -4.53 -1.06 10.31
CA ASN A 427 -4.74 -0.64 11.70
C ASN A 427 -3.99 0.66 12.00
N GLY A 428 -2.76 0.82 11.50
CA GLY A 428 -2.01 2.07 11.57
C GLY A 428 -2.74 3.25 10.91
N CYS A 429 -3.25 3.06 9.70
CA CYS A 429 -4.04 4.09 9.00
C CYS A 429 -5.33 4.46 9.75
N ARG A 430 -6.08 3.46 10.24
CA ARG A 430 -7.30 3.65 11.02
C ARG A 430 -7.02 4.42 12.31
N SER A 431 -5.90 4.16 12.97
CA SER A 431 -5.52 4.85 14.23
C SER A 431 -5.36 6.37 14.07
N VAL A 432 -5.09 6.85 12.86
CA VAL A 432 -4.97 8.27 12.53
C VAL A 432 -6.11 8.77 11.63
N SER A 433 -7.24 8.06 11.63
CA SER A 433 -8.45 8.41 10.87
C SER A 433 -8.25 8.55 9.36
N ILE A 434 -7.30 7.83 8.78
CA ILE A 434 -7.19 7.66 7.32
C ILE A 434 -8.18 6.57 6.91
N ARG A 435 -9.37 6.99 6.47
CA ARG A 435 -10.51 6.10 6.17
C ARG A 435 -10.39 5.39 4.83
N ASP A 436 -9.67 5.96 3.87
CA ASP A 436 -9.54 5.43 2.50
C ASP A 436 -8.39 4.42 2.34
N ALA A 437 -7.73 3.99 3.42
CA ALA A 437 -6.64 3.01 3.32
C ALA A 437 -7.11 1.64 2.81
N GLU A 438 -8.38 1.28 3.01
CA GLU A 438 -8.99 0.08 2.41
C GLU A 438 -9.35 0.26 0.93
N ALA A 439 -9.32 1.50 0.43
CA ALA A 439 -9.43 1.78 -1.00
C ALA A 439 -8.16 1.38 -1.78
N VAL A 440 -7.26 0.59 -1.19
CA VAL A 440 -6.25 -0.23 -1.92
C VAL A 440 -6.88 -1.10 -3.01
N ASN A 441 -8.22 -1.29 -3.02
CA ASN A 441 -8.96 -1.73 -4.20
C ASN A 441 -8.72 -0.89 -5.48
N LEU A 442 -8.16 0.32 -5.39
CA LEU A 442 -7.73 1.16 -6.53
C LEU A 442 -6.36 0.75 -7.11
N THR A 443 -5.66 -0.21 -6.51
CA THR A 443 -4.38 -0.72 -7.03
C THR A 443 -4.52 -1.93 -7.95
N VAL A 444 -5.72 -2.52 -8.03
CA VAL A 444 -6.03 -3.61 -8.96
C VAL A 444 -7.25 -3.23 -9.80
N LEU A 445 -7.16 -3.48 -11.09
CA LEU A 445 -8.25 -3.23 -12.02
C LEU A 445 -9.22 -4.41 -12.02
N HIS A 446 -10.51 -4.12 -11.84
CA HIS A 446 -11.58 -5.10 -12.02
C HIS A 446 -12.15 -4.93 -13.42
N HIS A 447 -11.84 -5.88 -14.31
CA HIS A 447 -12.21 -5.80 -15.71
C HIS A 447 -13.23 -6.88 -16.10
N SER A 448 -14.22 -6.48 -16.87
CA SER A 448 -15.27 -7.35 -17.39
C SER A 448 -14.69 -8.22 -18.52
N SER A 449 -14.89 -9.53 -18.46
CA SER A 449 -14.62 -10.40 -19.59
C SER A 449 -15.94 -10.69 -20.29
N ILE A 450 -16.22 -9.87 -21.30
CA ILE A 450 -17.51 -9.77 -21.99
C ILE A 450 -18.02 -11.14 -22.44
N TYR A 451 -17.17 -11.95 -23.07
CA TYR A 451 -17.60 -13.17 -23.76
C TYR A 451 -17.77 -14.40 -22.88
N ASN A 452 -17.16 -14.46 -21.69
CA ASN A 452 -17.37 -15.56 -20.74
C ASN A 452 -18.11 -15.12 -19.47
N ALA A 453 -18.64 -13.89 -19.50
CA ALA A 453 -19.37 -13.23 -18.44
C ALA A 453 -18.72 -13.38 -17.04
N SER A 454 -17.40 -13.18 -16.96
CA SER A 454 -16.61 -13.22 -15.72
C SER A 454 -15.92 -11.87 -15.47
N ILE A 455 -15.31 -11.71 -14.29
CA ILE A 455 -14.55 -10.49 -13.94
C ILE A 455 -13.10 -10.89 -13.65
N ALA A 456 -12.15 -10.29 -14.34
CA ALA A 456 -10.73 -10.43 -14.07
C ALA A 456 -10.27 -9.34 -13.09
N VAL A 457 -9.54 -9.74 -12.05
CA VAL A 457 -8.83 -8.84 -11.14
C VAL A 457 -7.38 -8.82 -11.60
N TRP A 458 -6.94 -7.69 -12.16
CA TRP A 458 -5.62 -7.53 -12.75
C TRP A 458 -4.80 -6.51 -11.97
N ASP A 459 -3.53 -6.83 -11.74
CA ASP A 459 -2.58 -5.95 -11.08
C ASP A 459 -1.65 -5.30 -12.13
N PRO A 460 -1.72 -3.96 -12.33
CA PRO A 460 -0.85 -3.24 -13.26
C PRO A 460 0.62 -3.32 -12.91
N TYR A 461 0.96 -3.43 -11.62
CA TYR A 461 2.34 -3.35 -11.16
C TYR A 461 3.09 -4.66 -11.40
N SER A 462 2.41 -5.80 -11.24
CA SER A 462 2.95 -7.12 -11.60
C SER A 462 2.61 -7.55 -13.03
N SER A 463 1.75 -6.79 -13.74
CA SER A 463 1.23 -7.13 -15.07
C SER A 463 0.60 -8.53 -15.11
N SER A 464 -0.15 -8.91 -14.06
CA SER A 464 -0.68 -10.26 -13.92
C SER A 464 -2.13 -10.30 -13.42
N ILE A 465 -2.89 -11.32 -13.86
CA ILE A 465 -4.23 -11.60 -13.34
C ILE A 465 -4.08 -12.22 -11.95
N GLN A 466 -4.53 -11.49 -10.94
CA GLN A 466 -4.57 -11.97 -9.56
C GLN A 466 -5.68 -13.00 -9.35
N ARG A 467 -6.82 -12.80 -10.04
CA ARG A 467 -8.01 -13.66 -9.88
C ARG A 467 -8.97 -13.52 -11.06
N VAL A 468 -9.77 -14.57 -11.30
CA VAL A 468 -10.97 -14.51 -12.13
C VAL A 468 -12.19 -14.84 -11.27
N ILE A 469 -13.10 -13.90 -11.11
CA ILE A 469 -14.38 -14.07 -10.41
C ILE A 469 -15.40 -14.62 -11.41
N SER A 470 -15.85 -15.85 -11.18
CA SER A 470 -16.91 -16.48 -11.96
C SER A 470 -18.26 -16.28 -11.26
N ILE A 471 -19.27 -15.83 -12.00
CA ILE A 471 -20.64 -15.65 -11.55
C ILE A 471 -21.40 -16.97 -11.75
N PRO A 472 -21.88 -17.64 -10.67
CA PRO A 472 -22.58 -18.92 -10.76
C PRO A 472 -23.78 -18.89 -11.70
N GLY A 473 -23.82 -19.82 -12.67
CA GLY A 473 -24.90 -19.92 -13.65
C GLY A 473 -24.98 -18.76 -14.65
N ILE A 474 -23.92 -17.94 -14.76
CA ILE A 474 -23.79 -16.90 -15.78
C ILE A 474 -22.43 -17.06 -16.49
N SER A 475 -21.32 -17.16 -15.75
CA SER A 475 -20.01 -17.38 -16.34
C SER A 475 -19.89 -18.79 -16.93
N HIS A 476 -19.11 -18.92 -18.01
CA HIS A 476 -18.94 -20.17 -18.74
C HIS A 476 -17.51 -20.35 -19.25
N SER A 477 -17.17 -21.59 -19.62
CA SER A 477 -15.86 -21.95 -20.21
C SER A 477 -15.98 -22.18 -21.70
N GLY A 478 -14.96 -21.82 -22.48
CA GLY A 478 -14.83 -22.24 -23.89
C GLY A 478 -15.38 -21.27 -24.94
N LEU A 479 -15.44 -21.77 -26.19
CA LEU A 479 -15.88 -21.05 -27.41
C LEU A 479 -17.40 -20.94 -27.57
N ASP A 480 -18.17 -21.58 -26.68
CA ASP A 480 -19.62 -21.50 -26.73
C ASP A 480 -20.01 -20.08 -26.34
N ALA A 481 -20.37 -19.29 -27.35
CA ALA A 481 -20.99 -17.99 -27.17
C ALA A 481 -22.28 -18.22 -26.39
N SER A 482 -22.23 -18.06 -25.07
CA SER A 482 -23.45 -18.11 -24.27
C SER A 482 -24.29 -16.89 -24.60
N ASP A 483 -25.59 -17.02 -24.33
CA ASP A 483 -26.56 -15.93 -24.35
C ASP A 483 -26.32 -14.91 -23.22
N LYS A 484 -25.14 -14.86 -22.58
CA LYS A 484 -24.85 -13.94 -21.48
C LYS A 484 -23.51 -13.24 -21.66
N ARG A 485 -23.52 -11.90 -21.56
CA ARG A 485 -22.31 -11.05 -21.66
C ARG A 485 -22.23 -10.10 -20.49
N LEU A 486 -21.04 -9.90 -19.92
CA LEU A 486 -20.83 -9.01 -18.78
C LEU A 486 -20.08 -7.74 -19.19
N SER A 487 -20.68 -6.57 -18.95
CA SER A 487 -20.11 -5.24 -19.19
C SER A 487 -20.42 -4.33 -18.00
N GLY A 488 -19.95 -3.07 -18.02
CA GLY A 488 -20.24 -2.06 -17.00
C GLY A 488 -19.88 -2.53 -15.61
N ILE A 489 -18.66 -2.24 -15.14
CA ILE A 489 -18.24 -2.58 -13.78
C ILE A 489 -18.10 -1.31 -12.95
N VAL A 490 -18.74 -1.31 -11.78
CA VAL A 490 -18.56 -0.28 -10.77
C VAL A 490 -18.32 -0.93 -9.41
N ILE A 491 -17.48 -0.30 -8.60
CA ILE A 491 -17.21 -0.71 -7.21
C ILE A 491 -17.84 0.34 -6.30
N ASP A 492 -18.67 -0.10 -5.35
CA ASP A 492 -19.03 0.70 -4.18
C ASP A 492 -17.96 0.46 -3.09
N PRO A 493 -17.02 1.40 -2.88
CA PRO A 493 -15.97 1.22 -1.90
C PRO A 493 -16.49 1.24 -0.46
N THR A 494 -17.67 1.81 -0.22
CA THR A 494 -18.25 1.94 1.13
C THR A 494 -18.69 0.57 1.66
N ASN A 495 -19.32 -0.23 0.80
CA ASN A 495 -19.85 -1.54 1.15
C ASN A 495 -18.97 -2.70 0.66
N ASN A 496 -17.87 -2.40 -0.05
CA ASN A 496 -16.99 -3.36 -0.71
C ASN A 496 -17.76 -4.31 -1.66
N VAL A 497 -18.68 -3.74 -2.43
CA VAL A 497 -19.52 -4.49 -3.39
C VAL A 497 -19.14 -4.08 -4.80
N LEU A 498 -18.82 -5.06 -5.63
CA LEU A 498 -18.65 -4.90 -7.07
C LEU A 498 -19.98 -5.19 -7.76
N SER A 499 -20.42 -4.28 -8.63
CA SER A 499 -21.60 -4.47 -9.47
C SER A 499 -21.21 -4.56 -10.93
N GLY A 500 -21.85 -5.48 -11.67
CA GLY A 500 -21.65 -5.71 -13.09
C GLY A 500 -22.98 -5.87 -13.81
N VAL A 501 -23.05 -5.49 -15.08
CA VAL A 501 -24.26 -5.67 -15.90
C VAL A 501 -24.11 -6.91 -16.78
N VAL A 502 -25.10 -7.79 -16.74
CA VAL A 502 -25.18 -9.01 -17.56
C VAL A 502 -26.31 -8.89 -18.55
N GLN A 503 -25.99 -8.99 -19.83
CA GLN A 503 -26.94 -8.89 -20.93
C GLN A 503 -27.26 -10.24 -21.56
N ALA A 504 -28.47 -10.38 -22.09
CA ALA A 504 -28.94 -11.61 -22.75
C ALA A 504 -28.40 -11.84 -24.18
N ALA A 505 -27.73 -10.85 -24.78
CA ALA A 505 -27.16 -10.96 -26.12
C ALA A 505 -26.08 -9.88 -26.32
N GLY A 506 -25.35 -9.94 -27.42
CA GLY A 506 -24.46 -8.85 -27.84
C GLY A 506 -25.27 -7.65 -28.33
N TYR A 507 -25.25 -6.54 -27.59
CA TYR A 507 -26.06 -5.37 -27.93
C TYR A 507 -25.82 -4.81 -29.33
N PHE A 508 -24.55 -4.73 -29.77
CA PHE A 508 -24.20 -4.28 -31.13
C PHE A 508 -24.84 -5.16 -32.22
N LEU A 509 -25.03 -6.45 -31.96
CA LEU A 509 -25.61 -7.40 -32.93
C LEU A 509 -27.13 -7.26 -33.04
N SER A 510 -27.79 -6.68 -32.04
CA SER A 510 -29.24 -6.51 -32.05
C SER A 510 -29.70 -5.43 -33.05
N ALA A 511 -28.87 -4.41 -33.29
CA ALA A 511 -29.21 -3.24 -34.11
C ALA A 511 -30.59 -2.64 -33.77
N GLY A 512 -30.97 -2.64 -32.48
CA GLY A 512 -32.25 -2.13 -31.99
C GLY A 512 -33.44 -3.10 -32.11
N ASN A 513 -33.23 -4.32 -32.62
CA ASN A 513 -34.23 -5.39 -32.60
C ASN A 513 -34.40 -5.99 -31.20
N ASP A 514 -35.50 -6.73 -31.00
CA ASP A 514 -35.69 -7.49 -29.77
C ASP A 514 -34.70 -8.66 -29.70
N VAL A 515 -33.92 -8.69 -28.63
CA VAL A 515 -33.06 -9.80 -28.25
C VAL A 515 -33.64 -10.35 -26.96
N SER A 516 -34.56 -11.30 -27.14
CA SER A 516 -35.29 -11.93 -26.04
C SER A 516 -34.34 -12.59 -25.04
N GLY A 517 -34.53 -12.33 -23.75
CA GLY A 517 -33.84 -13.03 -22.66
C GLY A 517 -33.67 -12.19 -21.39
N ASP A 518 -33.22 -12.84 -20.32
CA ASP A 518 -33.04 -12.18 -19.03
C ASP A 518 -31.74 -11.37 -18.96
N ASN A 519 -31.85 -10.11 -18.56
CA ASN A 519 -30.75 -9.20 -18.24
C ASN A 519 -30.68 -9.02 -16.73
N PHE A 520 -29.48 -8.91 -16.19
CA PHE A 520 -29.25 -8.81 -14.75
C PHE A 520 -28.26 -7.71 -14.42
N VAL A 521 -28.38 -7.16 -13.21
CA VAL A 521 -27.21 -6.67 -12.48
C VAL A 521 -26.75 -7.77 -11.55
N VAL A 522 -25.44 -8.02 -11.52
CA VAL A 522 -24.80 -8.93 -10.57
C VAL A 522 -24.08 -8.09 -9.53
N LYS A 523 -24.34 -8.35 -8.26
CA LYS A 523 -23.58 -7.81 -7.12
C LYS A 523 -22.67 -8.91 -6.58
N VAL A 524 -21.40 -8.59 -6.36
CA VAL A 524 -20.39 -9.47 -5.77
C VAL A 524 -19.86 -8.79 -4.52
N ASP A 525 -20.08 -9.40 -3.36
CA ASP A 525 -19.43 -8.99 -2.12
C ASP A 525 -17.93 -9.35 -2.23
N LEU A 526 -17.03 -8.37 -2.17
CA LEU A 526 -15.60 -8.61 -2.38
C LEU A 526 -14.91 -9.24 -1.16
N ASN A 527 -15.57 -9.30 0.00
CA ASN A 527 -15.06 -9.98 1.19
C ASN A 527 -15.38 -11.48 1.17
N THR A 528 -16.61 -11.84 0.77
CA THR A 528 -17.14 -13.21 0.84
C THR A 528 -17.25 -13.89 -0.52
N PHE A 529 -17.20 -13.12 -1.60
CA PHE A 529 -17.50 -13.53 -2.98
C PHE A 529 -18.91 -14.09 -3.17
N ALA A 530 -19.82 -13.80 -2.23
CA ALA A 530 -21.23 -14.07 -2.41
C ALA A 530 -21.76 -13.25 -3.59
N THR A 531 -22.55 -13.90 -4.45
CA THR A 531 -23.12 -13.26 -5.64
C THR A 531 -24.63 -13.13 -5.49
N LYS A 532 -25.16 -11.97 -5.88
CA LYS A 532 -26.60 -11.69 -5.95
C LYS A 532 -26.96 -11.23 -7.36
N LYS A 533 -28.10 -11.69 -7.87
CA LYS A 533 -28.61 -11.32 -9.20
C LYS A 533 -29.88 -10.48 -9.04
N ILE A 534 -29.95 -9.38 -9.77
CA ILE A 534 -31.09 -8.47 -9.81
C ILE A 534 -31.63 -8.51 -11.24
N ASN A 535 -32.86 -8.99 -11.44
CA ASN A 535 -33.43 -9.16 -12.78
C ASN A 535 -33.97 -7.82 -13.31
N LEU A 536 -33.36 -7.30 -14.38
CA LEU A 536 -33.79 -6.07 -15.04
C LEU A 536 -34.98 -6.30 -15.99
N THR A 537 -35.04 -7.48 -16.60
CA THR A 537 -36.08 -7.86 -17.59
C THR A 537 -37.47 -7.87 -16.97
N ALA A 538 -37.61 -8.15 -15.67
CA ALA A 538 -38.90 -8.06 -14.96
C ALA A 538 -39.54 -6.66 -15.06
N THR A 539 -38.72 -5.60 -15.01
CA THR A 539 -39.17 -4.21 -15.13
C THR A 539 -39.29 -3.78 -16.59
N THR A 540 -38.33 -4.16 -17.43
CA THR A 540 -38.24 -3.66 -18.81
C THR A 540 -39.18 -4.39 -19.77
N LYS A 541 -39.54 -5.64 -19.44
CA LYS A 541 -40.36 -6.54 -20.26
C LYS A 541 -39.85 -6.67 -21.71
N GLY A 542 -38.55 -6.48 -21.93
CA GLY A 542 -37.91 -6.49 -23.25
C GLY A 542 -38.15 -5.23 -24.10
N GLN A 543 -38.92 -4.25 -23.63
CA GLN A 543 -39.27 -3.03 -24.38
C GLN A 543 -38.06 -2.10 -24.57
N TYR A 544 -37.12 -2.10 -23.63
CA TYR A 544 -35.84 -1.40 -23.72
C TYR A 544 -34.74 -2.22 -23.05
N GLY A 545 -33.50 -2.05 -23.48
CA GLY A 545 -32.39 -2.88 -23.02
C GLY A 545 -31.05 -2.48 -23.63
N ALA A 546 -30.19 -3.47 -23.85
CA ALA A 546 -28.78 -3.29 -24.18
C ALA A 546 -28.04 -2.47 -23.12
N PHE A 547 -27.99 -3.04 -21.91
CA PHE A 547 -27.45 -2.35 -20.74
C PHE A 547 -25.93 -2.46 -20.68
N ILE A 548 -25.20 -1.39 -20.93
CA ILE A 548 -23.77 -1.48 -21.27
C ILE A 548 -22.83 -0.92 -20.20
N ASP A 549 -23.30 0.05 -19.44
CA ASP A 549 -22.56 0.78 -18.42
C ASP A 549 -23.41 0.96 -17.15
N ILE A 550 -22.73 1.22 -16.04
CA ILE A 550 -23.35 1.33 -14.72
C ILE A 550 -22.54 2.26 -13.83
N ASP A 551 -23.22 3.03 -12.99
CA ASP A 551 -22.55 3.80 -11.95
C ASP A 551 -23.34 3.84 -10.63
N ASN A 552 -22.63 4.13 -9.55
CA ASN A 552 -23.14 4.23 -8.19
C ASN A 552 -23.96 5.52 -7.99
N GLY A 553 -25.11 5.37 -7.35
CA GLY A 553 -25.87 6.44 -6.74
C GLY A 553 -25.31 6.88 -5.38
N PRO A 554 -25.90 7.92 -4.77
CA PRO A 554 -25.40 8.50 -3.52
C PRO A 554 -25.64 7.64 -2.27
N SER A 555 -26.55 6.64 -2.31
CA SER A 555 -26.97 5.84 -1.14
C SER A 555 -26.84 4.32 -1.37
N GLY A 556 -25.86 3.89 -2.15
CA GLY A 556 -25.69 2.47 -2.54
C GLY A 556 -26.66 2.01 -3.63
N ASP A 557 -27.39 2.95 -4.22
CA ASP A 557 -28.22 2.74 -5.41
C ASP A 557 -27.33 2.55 -6.66
N LEU A 558 -27.90 2.05 -7.74
CA LEU A 558 -27.23 1.93 -9.04
C LEU A 558 -28.05 2.57 -10.16
N TYR A 559 -27.35 3.15 -11.13
CA TYR A 559 -27.93 3.63 -12.37
C TYR A 559 -27.34 2.85 -13.54
N VAL A 560 -28.19 2.15 -14.29
CA VAL A 560 -27.79 1.29 -15.39
C VAL A 560 -28.29 1.90 -16.69
N ASP A 561 -27.39 2.23 -17.61
CA ASP A 561 -27.77 2.80 -18.90
C ASP A 561 -28.22 1.70 -19.87
N GLY A 562 -29.08 2.04 -20.83
CA GLY A 562 -29.55 1.13 -21.86
C GLY A 562 -29.58 1.82 -23.23
N ALA A 563 -29.01 1.15 -24.23
CA ALA A 563 -28.76 1.75 -25.54
C ALA A 563 -29.96 1.76 -26.49
N TYR A 564 -30.93 0.86 -26.30
CA TYR A 564 -32.03 0.67 -27.25
C TYR A 564 -33.41 0.62 -26.56
N PRO A 565 -34.24 1.67 -26.72
CA PRO A 565 -33.84 3.06 -26.94
C PRO A 565 -33.03 3.61 -25.75
N SER A 566 -32.55 4.86 -25.83
CA SER A 566 -31.93 5.55 -24.68
C SER A 566 -32.77 5.38 -23.41
N SER A 567 -32.21 4.69 -22.43
CA SER A 567 -32.85 4.43 -21.16
C SER A 567 -31.85 4.44 -20.01
N ILE A 568 -32.34 4.70 -18.81
CA ILE A 568 -31.60 4.54 -17.55
C ILE A 568 -32.54 3.86 -16.57
N LEU A 569 -32.10 2.77 -15.96
CA LEU A 569 -32.76 2.11 -14.84
C LEU A 569 -32.15 2.61 -13.53
N HIS A 570 -32.98 2.77 -12.50
CA HIS A 570 -32.57 2.98 -11.12
C HIS A 570 -32.83 1.72 -10.32
N ILE A 571 -31.80 1.26 -9.61
CA ILE A 571 -31.87 0.15 -8.66
C ILE A 571 -31.60 0.74 -7.29
N ASP A 572 -32.59 0.70 -6.40
CA ASP A 572 -32.42 1.25 -5.06
C ASP A 572 -31.60 0.32 -4.13
N CYS A 573 -31.28 0.81 -2.93
CA CYS A 573 -30.58 0.04 -1.90
C CYS A 573 -31.29 -1.26 -1.44
N GLU A 574 -32.59 -1.43 -1.75
CA GLU A 574 -33.35 -2.68 -1.50
C GLU A 574 -33.39 -3.60 -2.74
N ASP A 575 -32.61 -3.26 -3.78
CA ASP A 575 -32.53 -3.94 -5.07
C ASP A 575 -33.83 -3.91 -5.89
N ARG A 576 -34.70 -2.92 -5.65
CA ARG A 576 -35.90 -2.70 -6.47
C ARG A 576 -35.54 -1.94 -7.74
N VAL A 577 -35.98 -2.46 -8.89
CA VAL A 577 -35.67 -1.91 -10.21
C VAL A 577 -36.82 -1.06 -10.73
N SER A 578 -36.54 0.20 -11.09
CA SER A 578 -37.51 1.13 -11.68
C SER A 578 -36.92 1.89 -12.88
N PRO A 579 -37.73 2.30 -13.87
CA PRO A 579 -37.26 3.16 -14.95
C PRO A 579 -36.98 4.56 -14.41
N PHE A 580 -35.75 5.02 -14.55
CA PHE A 580 -35.37 6.42 -14.29
C PHE A 580 -35.67 7.30 -15.51
N TYR A 581 -35.33 6.82 -16.70
CA TYR A 581 -35.64 7.47 -17.98
C TYR A 581 -35.80 6.42 -19.08
N VAL A 582 -36.75 6.62 -20.00
CA VAL A 582 -36.91 5.82 -21.22
C VAL A 582 -37.34 6.76 -22.34
N ARG A 583 -36.63 6.75 -23.47
CA ARG A 583 -36.98 7.50 -24.68
C ARG A 583 -37.91 6.69 -25.57
N GLU A 584 -38.95 7.33 -26.12
CA GLU A 584 -39.78 6.73 -27.17
C GLU A 584 -39.09 6.80 -28.57
N PRO A 585 -39.34 5.84 -29.48
CA PRO A 585 -40.24 4.70 -29.34
C PRO A 585 -39.59 3.50 -28.61
N THR A 586 -40.36 2.81 -27.77
CA THR A 586 -39.94 1.52 -27.17
C THR A 586 -40.19 0.31 -28.07
N THR A 587 -40.81 0.50 -29.23
CA THR A 587 -41.03 -0.56 -30.23
C THR A 587 -39.91 -0.58 -31.28
N PRO A 588 -39.46 -1.76 -31.75
CA PRO A 588 -38.46 -1.87 -32.81
C PRO A 588 -38.89 -1.20 -34.14
N PRO A 589 -37.93 -0.67 -34.93
CA PRO A 589 -36.50 -0.55 -34.63
C PRO A 589 -36.23 0.58 -33.62
N ARG A 590 -35.52 0.27 -32.55
CA ARG A 590 -35.21 1.22 -31.47
C ARG A 590 -33.95 2.03 -31.82
N PRO A 591 -33.94 3.37 -31.66
CA PRO A 591 -32.75 4.18 -31.93
C PRO A 591 -31.58 3.82 -31.00
N PHE A 592 -30.36 3.76 -31.53
CA PHE A 592 -29.13 3.63 -30.72
C PHE A 592 -28.82 4.95 -30.03
N GLY A 593 -28.84 4.97 -28.71
CA GLY A 593 -28.72 6.21 -27.96
C GLY A 593 -27.66 6.18 -26.87
N PHE A 594 -28.08 5.95 -25.63
CA PHE A 594 -27.16 6.00 -24.49
C PHE A 594 -26.14 4.88 -24.53
N ALA A 595 -24.89 5.23 -24.24
CA ALA A 595 -23.83 4.26 -24.25
C ALA A 595 -22.69 4.70 -23.32
N GLY A 596 -23.01 4.87 -22.05
CA GLY A 596 -22.10 5.33 -21.03
C GLY A 596 -22.82 6.23 -20.05
N VAL A 597 -22.59 5.99 -18.76
CA VAL A 597 -23.20 6.77 -17.67
C VAL A 597 -22.21 6.99 -16.55
N VAL A 598 -22.19 8.19 -15.98
CA VAL A 598 -21.40 8.49 -14.80
C VAL A 598 -22.11 9.49 -13.89
N ARG A 599 -21.93 9.38 -12.58
CA ARG A 599 -22.46 10.31 -11.58
C ARG A 599 -21.44 11.39 -11.27
N VAL A 600 -21.90 12.64 -11.29
CA VAL A 600 -21.16 13.80 -10.79
C VAL A 600 -22.03 14.56 -9.81
N GLY A 601 -21.70 14.46 -8.51
CA GLY A 601 -22.52 15.04 -7.45
C GLY A 601 -23.96 14.52 -7.50
N ASP A 602 -24.91 15.45 -7.65
CA ASP A 602 -26.35 15.17 -7.77
C ASP A 602 -26.83 15.01 -9.23
N SER A 603 -25.90 14.87 -10.18
CA SER A 603 -26.22 14.69 -11.59
C SER A 603 -25.74 13.35 -12.11
N LEU A 604 -26.49 12.79 -13.06
CA LEU A 604 -26.00 11.73 -13.94
C LEU A 604 -25.68 12.34 -15.30
N ILE A 605 -24.56 11.97 -15.87
CA ILE A 605 -24.16 12.34 -17.22
C ILE A 605 -24.20 11.07 -18.07
N ALA A 606 -24.77 11.17 -19.26
CA ALA A 606 -24.77 10.10 -20.24
C ALA A 606 -24.29 10.60 -21.61
N SER A 607 -23.63 9.74 -22.37
CA SER A 607 -23.32 9.98 -23.79
C SER A 607 -24.54 9.61 -24.62
N ASP A 608 -24.99 10.49 -25.53
CA ASP A 608 -26.14 10.24 -26.40
C ASP A 608 -25.73 10.19 -27.87
N ASN A 609 -25.62 8.97 -28.40
CA ASN A 609 -25.22 8.75 -29.79
C ASN A 609 -26.29 9.16 -30.81
N THR A 610 -27.55 9.40 -30.40
CA THR A 610 -28.60 9.86 -31.35
C THR A 610 -28.41 11.32 -31.78
N ASN A 611 -27.82 12.15 -30.92
CA ASN A 611 -27.64 13.57 -31.15
C ASN A 611 -26.18 14.02 -31.01
N HIS A 612 -25.26 13.08 -30.73
CA HIS A 612 -23.82 13.31 -30.59
C HIS A 612 -23.49 14.31 -29.46
N GLN A 613 -24.24 14.24 -28.35
CA GLN A 613 -24.09 15.15 -27.20
C GLN A 613 -23.95 14.40 -25.87
N LEU A 614 -23.29 15.06 -24.91
CA LEU A 614 -23.44 14.70 -23.50
C LEU A 614 -24.76 15.27 -22.98
N VAL A 615 -25.51 14.47 -22.24
CA VAL A 615 -26.74 14.91 -21.56
C VAL A 615 -26.59 14.72 -20.06
N ARG A 616 -27.28 15.55 -19.28
CA ARG A 616 -27.34 15.41 -17.82
C ARG A 616 -28.76 15.27 -17.30
N PHE A 617 -28.87 14.56 -16.20
CA PHE A 617 -30.07 14.39 -15.40
C PHE A 617 -29.82 14.91 -13.98
N ASN A 618 -30.86 15.38 -13.32
CA ASN A 618 -30.80 15.63 -11.88
C ASN A 618 -31.47 14.45 -11.17
N ILE A 619 -30.77 13.83 -10.23
CA ILE A 619 -31.24 12.60 -9.56
C ILE A 619 -32.42 12.86 -8.60
N HIS A 620 -32.56 14.09 -8.09
CA HIS A 620 -33.57 14.46 -7.08
C HIS A 620 -34.86 15.03 -7.66
N LYS A 621 -34.87 15.42 -8.94
CA LYS A 621 -36.06 16.01 -9.58
C LYS A 621 -36.98 14.90 -10.09
N GLY A 622 -38.26 14.91 -9.72
CA GLY A 622 -39.26 13.96 -10.22
C GLY A 622 -39.59 14.04 -11.73
N ASN A 623 -39.01 14.99 -12.48
CA ASN A 623 -39.02 14.99 -13.95
C ASN A 623 -37.60 14.75 -14.46
N HIS A 624 -37.33 13.50 -14.85
CA HIS A 624 -36.02 13.00 -15.28
C HIS A 624 -35.78 13.22 -16.79
N SER A 625 -36.23 14.34 -17.35
CA SER A 625 -35.94 14.69 -18.74
C SER A 625 -34.45 15.07 -18.91
N PRO A 626 -33.77 14.57 -19.95
CA PRO A 626 -32.36 14.91 -20.19
C PRO A 626 -32.21 16.39 -20.55
N VAL A 627 -31.15 17.01 -20.03
CA VAL A 627 -30.71 18.35 -20.43
C VAL A 627 -29.40 18.20 -21.20
N VAL A 628 -29.39 18.63 -22.46
CA VAL A 628 -28.14 18.67 -23.26
C VAL A 628 -27.11 19.55 -22.57
N ILE A 629 -25.88 19.05 -22.43
CA ILE A 629 -24.73 19.81 -21.96
C ILE A 629 -24.11 20.51 -23.18
N PRO A 630 -24.21 21.84 -23.30
CA PRO A 630 -23.60 22.55 -24.42
C PRO A 630 -22.08 22.37 -24.42
N GLN A 631 -21.53 22.03 -25.58
CA GLN A 631 -20.09 21.85 -25.77
C GLN A 631 -19.43 23.11 -26.31
N THR A 632 -18.36 23.55 -25.64
CA THR A 632 -17.37 24.46 -26.22
C THR A 632 -16.32 23.63 -26.94
N ASN A 633 -16.01 23.98 -28.19
CA ASN A 633 -15.26 23.15 -29.12
C ASN A 633 -15.99 21.81 -29.42
N TYR A 634 -17.13 21.88 -30.10
CA TYR A 634 -18.01 20.73 -30.33
C TYR A 634 -17.28 19.52 -30.92
N HIS A 635 -17.40 18.37 -30.25
CA HIS A 635 -16.91 17.08 -30.72
C HIS A 635 -18.07 16.20 -31.15
N ASN A 636 -18.08 15.81 -32.43
CA ASN A 636 -19.14 15.02 -33.04
C ASN A 636 -18.83 13.52 -32.90
N PHE A 637 -19.00 12.98 -31.69
CA PHE A 637 -18.72 11.55 -31.45
C PHE A 637 -19.81 10.65 -32.04
N SER A 638 -19.42 9.52 -32.65
CA SER A 638 -20.34 8.59 -33.34
C SER A 638 -20.35 7.16 -32.79
N GLY A 639 -19.63 6.93 -31.69
CA GLY A 639 -19.53 5.62 -31.04
C GLY A 639 -19.01 5.72 -29.61
N GLY A 640 -19.55 6.66 -28.81
CA GLY A 640 -19.24 6.70 -27.38
C GLY A 640 -19.78 5.43 -26.71
N SER A 641 -19.01 4.80 -25.82
CA SER A 641 -19.34 3.50 -25.22
C SER A 641 -19.28 3.41 -23.69
N ALA A 642 -18.34 4.12 -23.06
CA ALA A 642 -18.17 4.14 -21.61
C ALA A 642 -17.75 5.53 -21.14
N LEU A 643 -18.26 5.93 -19.97
CA LEU A 643 -17.87 7.18 -19.32
C LEU A 643 -17.11 6.91 -18.03
N ASN A 644 -16.08 7.71 -17.77
CA ASN A 644 -15.35 7.66 -16.51
C ASN A 644 -14.99 9.06 -16.03
N LEU A 645 -15.03 9.27 -14.72
CA LEU A 645 -14.77 10.55 -14.09
C LEU A 645 -13.65 10.38 -13.03
N PRO A 646 -12.37 10.48 -13.43
CA PRO A 646 -11.26 10.25 -12.53
C PRO A 646 -11.29 11.18 -11.31
N HIS A 647 -11.14 10.59 -10.13
CA HIS A 647 -10.96 11.27 -8.84
C HIS A 647 -9.77 12.23 -8.85
N ARG A 648 -8.65 11.89 -9.52
CA ARG A 648 -7.45 12.77 -9.55
C ARG A 648 -7.74 14.18 -10.07
N TYR A 649 -8.78 14.34 -10.90
CA TYR A 649 -9.18 15.63 -11.47
C TYR A 649 -10.38 16.28 -10.74
N GLY A 650 -10.76 15.77 -9.57
CA GLY A 650 -11.80 16.35 -8.72
C GLY A 650 -13.17 16.46 -9.40
N GLY A 651 -13.51 15.51 -10.28
CA GLY A 651 -14.78 15.48 -11.00
C GLY A 651 -14.93 16.51 -12.13
N LYS A 652 -13.84 17.18 -12.52
CA LYS A 652 -13.83 18.22 -13.57
C LYS A 652 -13.42 17.69 -14.94
N VAL A 653 -12.97 16.45 -15.04
CA VAL A 653 -12.54 15.80 -16.29
C VAL A 653 -13.36 14.53 -16.48
N LEU A 654 -13.91 14.39 -17.68
CA LEU A 654 -14.65 13.22 -18.12
C LEU A 654 -13.87 12.58 -19.26
N LEU A 655 -13.64 11.28 -19.12
CA LEU A 655 -13.04 10.44 -20.13
C LEU A 655 -14.15 9.63 -20.78
N MET A 656 -14.26 9.73 -22.10
CA MET A 656 -15.20 8.95 -22.88
C MET A 656 -14.43 7.98 -23.77
N ALA A 657 -14.69 6.68 -23.61
CA ALA A 657 -14.28 5.69 -24.58
C ALA A 657 -15.08 5.87 -25.87
N GLU A 658 -14.39 5.95 -27.00
CA GLU A 658 -15.01 6.26 -28.27
C GLU A 658 -14.38 5.47 -29.43
N ASP A 659 -15.26 4.87 -30.22
CA ASP A 659 -14.96 4.33 -31.55
C ASP A 659 -15.38 5.34 -32.62
N VAL A 660 -14.39 5.94 -33.28
CA VAL A 660 -14.56 6.94 -34.33
C VAL A 660 -14.65 6.22 -35.67
N ILE A 661 -15.88 5.77 -36.00
CA ILE A 661 -16.18 4.86 -37.11
C ILE A 661 -15.69 5.41 -38.46
N ASP A 662 -15.91 6.69 -38.74
CA ASP A 662 -15.54 7.34 -40.01
C ASP A 662 -14.02 7.39 -40.24
N LYS A 663 -13.24 7.43 -39.16
CA LYS A 663 -11.77 7.42 -39.20
C LYS A 663 -11.18 6.02 -38.93
N ASN A 664 -12.05 5.03 -38.71
CA ASN A 664 -11.68 3.67 -38.34
C ASN A 664 -10.70 3.65 -37.13
N THR A 665 -10.84 4.58 -36.17
CA THR A 665 -9.92 4.73 -35.03
C THR A 665 -10.68 4.64 -33.71
N ALA A 666 -9.96 4.30 -32.63
CA ALA A 666 -10.52 4.14 -31.30
C ALA A 666 -9.60 4.81 -30.28
N GLY A 667 -10.21 5.42 -29.26
CA GLY A 667 -9.46 6.23 -28.31
C GLY A 667 -10.30 6.82 -27.20
N VAL A 668 -9.68 7.73 -26.47
CA VAL A 668 -10.29 8.40 -25.32
C VAL A 668 -10.50 9.87 -25.65
N SER A 669 -11.77 10.28 -25.72
CA SER A 669 -12.17 11.68 -25.79
C SER A 669 -12.12 12.30 -24.40
N VAL A 670 -11.41 13.43 -24.28
CA VAL A 670 -11.22 14.13 -23.02
C VAL A 670 -12.06 15.39 -22.99
N PHE A 671 -12.99 15.46 -22.05
CA PHE A 671 -13.81 16.64 -21.78
C PHE A 671 -13.48 17.22 -20.41
N SER A 672 -13.71 18.52 -20.25
CA SER A 672 -13.64 19.18 -18.95
C SER A 672 -14.85 20.07 -18.69
N SER A 673 -15.12 20.34 -17.42
CA SER A 673 -16.11 21.32 -16.98
C SER A 673 -15.59 22.14 -15.80
N LYS A 674 -16.05 23.39 -15.73
CA LYS A 674 -15.77 24.32 -14.61
C LYS A 674 -17.05 24.78 -13.89
N ASP A 675 -18.20 24.29 -14.31
CA ASP A 675 -19.52 24.81 -13.92
C ASP A 675 -20.53 23.71 -13.58
N ASP A 676 -20.05 22.65 -12.94
CA ASP A 676 -20.84 21.46 -12.56
C ASP A 676 -21.52 20.80 -13.76
N TRP A 677 -20.76 20.66 -14.86
CA TRP A 677 -21.23 20.06 -16.11
C TRP A 677 -22.47 20.75 -16.68
N LYS A 678 -22.66 22.04 -16.41
CA LYS A 678 -23.61 22.87 -17.17
C LYS A 678 -23.09 23.13 -18.58
N THR A 679 -21.78 23.20 -18.75
CA THR A 679 -21.09 23.18 -20.05
C THR A 679 -19.95 22.17 -20.02
N ALA A 680 -19.61 21.65 -21.20
CA ALA A 680 -18.45 20.79 -21.40
C ALA A 680 -17.49 21.45 -22.40
N LYS A 681 -16.19 21.30 -22.20
CA LYS A 681 -15.16 21.69 -23.16
C LYS A 681 -14.44 20.45 -23.64
N PHE A 682 -14.49 20.17 -24.94
CA PHE A 682 -13.67 19.11 -25.53
C PHE A 682 -12.22 19.57 -25.63
N LEU A 683 -11.31 18.80 -25.02
CA LEU A 683 -9.89 19.12 -24.93
C LEU A 683 -9.08 18.43 -26.02
N GLY A 684 -9.48 17.22 -26.42
CA GLY A 684 -8.80 16.44 -27.45
C GLY A 684 -9.16 14.95 -27.40
N PHE A 685 -8.68 14.22 -28.40
CA PHE A 685 -8.84 12.78 -28.54
C PHE A 685 -7.47 12.12 -28.44
N ILE A 686 -7.33 11.12 -27.57
CA ILE A 686 -6.11 10.35 -27.38
C ILE A 686 -6.29 9.01 -28.07
N GLU A 687 -5.59 8.80 -29.19
CA GLU A 687 -5.59 7.53 -29.91
C GLU A 687 -4.96 6.42 -29.05
N SER A 688 -5.70 5.32 -28.87
CA SER A 688 -5.23 4.23 -28.02
C SER A 688 -4.21 3.33 -28.69
N ILE A 689 -4.09 3.35 -30.02
CA ILE A 689 -3.13 2.55 -30.80
C ILE A 689 -2.16 3.43 -31.60
N ASP A 690 -0.90 3.02 -31.65
CA ASP A 690 0.07 3.52 -32.63
C ASP A 690 0.06 2.65 -33.88
N ARG A 691 -0.60 3.12 -34.95
CA ARG A 691 -0.67 2.38 -36.23
C ARG A 691 0.66 2.21 -36.94
N LYS A 692 1.75 2.82 -36.46
CA LYS A 692 3.10 2.53 -36.96
C LYS A 692 3.63 1.19 -36.44
N LEU A 693 3.07 0.67 -35.35
CA LEU A 693 3.52 -0.54 -34.68
C LEU A 693 2.61 -1.75 -34.92
N GLU A 694 1.37 -1.55 -35.38
CA GLU A 694 0.39 -2.64 -35.55
C GLU A 694 -0.16 -2.77 -36.99
N PRO A 695 -0.41 -4.00 -37.48
CA PRO A 695 -0.96 -4.23 -38.82
C PRO A 695 -2.35 -3.60 -39.01
N ALA A 696 -2.62 -3.03 -40.18
CA ALA A 696 -3.90 -2.40 -40.52
C ALA A 696 -5.14 -3.33 -40.49
N SER A 697 -4.94 -4.64 -40.30
CA SER A 697 -6.00 -5.65 -40.23
C SER A 697 -6.58 -5.87 -38.83
N VAL A 698 -6.02 -5.26 -37.78
CA VAL A 698 -6.55 -5.38 -36.42
C VAL A 698 -7.74 -4.44 -36.29
N ALA A 699 -8.94 -5.00 -36.03
CA ALA A 699 -10.09 -4.20 -35.63
C ALA A 699 -9.85 -3.71 -34.19
N VAL A 700 -10.07 -2.44 -33.92
CA VAL A 700 -9.73 -1.82 -32.63
C VAL A 700 -10.98 -1.14 -32.11
N SER A 701 -11.37 -1.46 -30.89
CA SER A 701 -12.46 -0.77 -30.21
C SER A 701 -12.01 -0.34 -28.83
N GLN A 702 -12.39 0.86 -28.40
CA GLN A 702 -12.07 1.37 -27.08
C GLN A 702 -13.09 0.83 -26.07
N ALA A 703 -12.60 0.10 -25.07
CA ALA A 703 -13.46 -0.43 -24.02
C ALA A 703 -13.76 0.64 -22.96
N SER A 704 -12.73 1.29 -22.42
CA SER A 704 -12.87 2.23 -21.31
C SER A 704 -11.57 2.99 -21.03
N ALA A 705 -11.62 4.00 -20.16
CA ALA A 705 -10.45 4.60 -19.54
C ALA A 705 -10.69 4.73 -18.04
N HIS A 706 -9.70 4.38 -17.22
CA HIS A 706 -9.88 4.30 -15.77
C HIS A 706 -8.68 4.87 -15.02
N GLU A 707 -8.95 5.39 -13.83
CA GLU A 707 -7.92 5.74 -12.85
C GLU A 707 -7.46 4.50 -12.08
N LEU A 708 -6.14 4.33 -11.97
CA LEU A 708 -5.49 3.34 -11.12
C LEU A 708 -4.33 4.02 -10.39
N GLY A 709 -4.39 4.04 -9.05
CA GLY A 709 -3.47 4.86 -8.26
C GLY A 709 -3.56 6.34 -8.65
N ASP A 710 -2.44 6.93 -9.07
CA ASP A 710 -2.36 8.32 -9.54
C ASP A 710 -2.35 8.46 -11.08
N ARG A 711 -2.63 7.36 -11.80
CA ARG A 711 -2.48 7.25 -13.27
C ARG A 711 -3.81 6.97 -13.96
N ILE A 712 -3.89 7.37 -15.23
CA ILE A 712 -5.00 7.07 -16.14
C ILE A 712 -4.55 6.02 -17.15
N TYR A 713 -5.26 4.90 -17.18
CA TYR A 713 -5.04 3.83 -18.14
C TYR A 713 -6.19 3.74 -19.14
N SER A 714 -5.83 3.65 -20.42
CA SER A 714 -6.73 3.35 -21.53
C SER A 714 -6.80 1.83 -21.74
N SER A 715 -8.01 1.30 -21.87
CA SER A 715 -8.31 -0.12 -22.13
C SER A 715 -8.87 -0.32 -23.54
N VAL A 716 -8.20 -1.14 -24.35
CA VAL A 716 -8.56 -1.41 -25.76
C VAL A 716 -9.01 -2.86 -25.95
N LEU A 717 -9.99 -3.08 -26.82
CA LEU A 717 -10.53 -4.41 -27.17
C LEU A 717 -9.50 -5.31 -27.88
N PHE A 718 -8.90 -6.20 -27.08
CA PHE A 718 -9.00 -7.68 -27.12
C PHE A 718 -8.93 -8.49 -28.43
N TYR A 719 -8.03 -8.20 -29.36
CA TYR A 719 -7.65 -9.19 -30.38
C TYR A 719 -6.15 -9.52 -30.28
N ASP A 720 -5.81 -10.56 -29.51
CA ASP A 720 -4.52 -11.22 -29.69
C ASP A 720 -4.64 -12.15 -30.92
N ASN A 721 -3.69 -12.05 -31.84
CA ASN A 721 -3.56 -12.96 -32.97
C ASN A 721 -3.15 -14.39 -32.55
N LYS A 722 -2.83 -14.63 -31.26
CA LYS A 722 -2.26 -15.89 -30.75
C LYS A 722 -3.22 -16.72 -29.89
N ILE A 723 -4.28 -16.18 -29.27
CA ILE A 723 -5.21 -16.95 -28.42
C ILE A 723 -6.67 -16.45 -28.57
N ASN A 724 -7.62 -17.40 -28.44
CA ASN A 724 -9.06 -17.20 -28.46
C ASN A 724 -9.55 -16.03 -27.57
N PRO A 725 -10.27 -15.02 -28.12
CA PRO A 725 -10.75 -13.85 -27.39
C PRO A 725 -11.82 -14.15 -26.33
N SER A 726 -12.28 -15.40 -26.18
CA SER A 726 -13.42 -15.78 -25.33
C SER A 726 -13.07 -16.10 -23.88
N MET A 727 -11.81 -16.15 -23.44
CA MET A 727 -11.43 -16.67 -22.11
C MET A 727 -10.63 -15.67 -21.27
N ALA A 728 -11.09 -15.39 -20.04
CA ALA A 728 -10.39 -14.52 -19.09
C ALA A 728 -9.10 -15.15 -18.52
N GLY A 729 -9.10 -16.46 -18.24
CA GLY A 729 -8.03 -17.12 -17.47
C GLY A 729 -6.78 -17.55 -18.25
N ASN A 730 -6.79 -17.49 -19.59
CA ASN A 730 -5.66 -17.91 -20.43
C ASN A 730 -5.00 -16.74 -21.17
N ARG A 731 -5.33 -15.50 -20.81
CA ARG A 731 -4.71 -14.31 -21.41
C ARG A 731 -3.44 -13.97 -20.67
N THR A 732 -2.36 -13.79 -21.43
CA THR A 732 -1.04 -13.43 -20.91
C THR A 732 -0.74 -11.93 -21.01
N ASP A 733 -1.64 -11.14 -21.61
CA ASP A 733 -1.43 -9.70 -21.81
C ASP A 733 -2.77 -8.93 -21.78
N PHE A 734 -2.78 -7.80 -21.08
CA PHE A 734 -3.85 -6.80 -21.11
C PHE A 734 -3.24 -5.52 -21.68
N ALA A 735 -3.73 -5.08 -22.85
CA ALA A 735 -3.31 -3.83 -23.48
C ALA A 735 -3.87 -2.63 -22.72
N LEU A 736 -3.33 -2.37 -21.53
CA LEU A 736 -3.60 -1.19 -20.73
C LEU A 736 -2.47 -0.20 -20.96
N ARG A 737 -2.80 0.91 -21.59
CA ARG A 737 -1.83 1.94 -21.92
C ARG A 737 -1.96 3.07 -20.92
N ASP A 738 -0.88 3.38 -20.22
CA ASP A 738 -0.80 4.61 -19.43
C ASP A 738 -0.92 5.81 -20.40
N ILE A 739 -2.01 6.56 -20.27
CA ILE A 739 -2.28 7.78 -21.04
C ILE A 739 -2.28 9.03 -20.15
N THR A 740 -1.79 8.91 -18.91
CA THR A 740 -1.73 9.99 -17.90
C THR A 740 -1.12 11.26 -18.48
N ASP A 741 0.10 11.16 -19.01
CA ASP A 741 0.83 12.31 -19.54
C ASP A 741 0.13 12.95 -20.75
N SER A 742 -0.58 12.15 -21.55
CA SER A 742 -1.37 12.64 -22.69
C SER A 742 -2.58 13.44 -22.22
N VAL A 743 -3.30 12.96 -21.20
CA VAL A 743 -4.42 13.69 -20.58
C VAL A 743 -3.91 14.98 -19.94
N ASP A 744 -2.85 14.90 -19.14
CA ASP A 744 -2.25 16.06 -18.45
C ASP A 744 -1.73 17.11 -19.43
N SER A 745 -1.18 16.68 -20.56
CA SER A 745 -0.75 17.58 -21.65
C SER A 745 -1.94 18.31 -22.28
N LEU A 746 -3.06 17.63 -22.52
CA LEU A 746 -4.28 18.28 -23.04
C LEU A 746 -4.86 19.28 -22.05
N LEU A 747 -4.85 18.97 -20.75
CA LEU A 747 -5.29 19.88 -19.69
C LEU A 747 -4.41 21.14 -19.67
N LYS A 748 -3.09 20.96 -19.62
CA LYS A 748 -2.11 22.05 -19.61
C LYS A 748 -2.23 22.95 -20.85
N ALA A 749 -2.33 22.36 -22.04
CA ALA A 749 -2.50 23.09 -23.30
C ALA A 749 -3.79 23.93 -23.33
N ASN A 750 -4.77 23.57 -22.51
CA ASN A 750 -6.05 24.27 -22.40
C ASN A 750 -6.16 25.18 -21.17
N GLY A 751 -5.04 25.46 -20.48
CA GLY A 751 -5.00 26.36 -19.32
C GLY A 751 -5.68 25.79 -18.07
N LEU A 752 -5.66 24.46 -17.92
CA LEU A 752 -6.10 23.75 -16.73
C LEU A 752 -4.84 23.22 -16.04
N ASP A 753 -4.37 23.93 -15.02
CA ASP A 753 -3.36 23.44 -14.08
C ASP A 753 -4.14 22.82 -12.93
N MET A 754 -4.23 21.48 -12.91
CA MET A 754 -5.04 20.72 -11.95
C MET A 754 -4.21 19.73 -11.18
#